data_AF-A0AAE1MDB4-F1
#
_entry.id   AF-A0AAE1MDB4-F1
#
_cell.length_a   1.000
_cell.length_b   1.000
_cell.length_c   1.000
_cell.angle_alpha   90.00
_cell.angle_beta   90.00
_cell.angle_gamma   90.00
#
_symmetry.space_group_name_H-M   'P 1'
#
loop_
_entity.id
_entity.type
_entity.pdbx_description
1 polymer ?
#
loop_
_entity_poly.entity_id
_entity_poly.type
_entity_poly.pdbx_seq_one_letter_code
_entity_poly.pdbx_strand_id
1 'polypeptide(L)'
;MATFLPYCVLHLRFLNMPLFFFFFFFFSQLLAIATTDIITQSQPLVDDGKSTLVSKDGKFELGFFSPGSSTNRYVGLWFKKVPVRYILWVANREKPLKDKLGTMTINKEGHLTILTQNQTLIWVANSTTTTTKALNLMMSSPIAQLLDSGNLVLRDEKDQNPENYLWQSFDYLSDVFLPGMKLGWDLKTGLNRRLIAWKNWDDPSPSNFICELQLHSYREIYVWQGRTKSYRSGPWNGDRFVDTPSSMKSLLYNATLVSNKDEVYYMYNPLNESMISIRVLNQTRNSLQNLMWIEEDQSWKSFGDVPRDNCGRYNLCGAYGICSIADSTLCQCLRGFEPKSPKNWDIYDWKGGCVRREPWSCKVKGKDNFVKFGNLKLPDTTYTWVNTNMTLDECKAKCWDNCSCTAYTISDIRNGGGGCVMWFGDLLDLNQMSSDAGQDLYIRLASTDIAKHEGINSYKIKVTAITASVLALGMLLTFLYIYKSRRKSKENTDEVLEGDMELPLYDFTIIASATQNFSDDNKLGQGGFGPVYKGTLGGGQEIAVKRLSQNSHQGVKEFQNEVMLCAKLQHRNLAKVLGYCIQGEEKMLIYEYMSNKSLDSFIFGSPTQKSLLCWFKRFRIICGIARGLMYLHQDSRLRIIHRDLKASNILLDNELNPKISDFGLAKTFGKDENQENTRRVIGTYGYMAPEYAIYGLFSMKSDVFSFGVLLLETVSGIKNGAFSLTKQSINLIGHAWRLWKDGVPLELIDKHLGGSYNESEVLRCIHIGLLCVQHHHDDRPNMTSVVVMLSSEGDLPQPKEPGFLLEKTSTSSKTGNNSSASINEISITQLQPR
;
A
#
# COMPACT_ATOMS: atom_id res chain seq x y z
N MET A 1 26.42 54.27 87.41
CA MET A 1 25.88 53.06 88.05
C MET A 1 24.42 52.92 87.64
N ALA A 2 24.09 51.80 86.98
CA ALA A 2 22.77 51.14 86.87
C ALA A 2 21.49 51.92 86.42
N THR A 3 20.94 51.43 85.29
CA THR A 3 19.51 51.07 85.01
C THR A 3 18.46 52.21 84.94
N PHE A 4 17.47 52.28 84.03
CA PHE A 4 16.55 51.27 83.44
C PHE A 4 15.98 51.71 82.05
N LEU A 5 15.53 50.71 81.26
CA LEU A 5 14.77 50.69 79.97
C LEU A 5 13.33 51.29 80.04
N PRO A 6 12.46 51.29 78.97
CA PRO A 6 12.57 50.69 77.60
C PRO A 6 12.05 51.54 76.40
N TYR A 7 12.40 51.17 75.15
CA TYR A 7 11.50 51.17 73.97
C TYR A 7 12.07 50.34 72.77
N CYS A 8 11.18 49.57 72.13
CA CYS A 8 11.12 49.07 70.74
C CYS A 8 12.19 48.11 70.12
N VAL A 9 11.84 46.81 70.00
CA VAL A 9 11.31 46.12 68.78
C VAL A 9 11.85 46.63 67.42
N LEU A 10 12.40 45.91 66.44
CA LEU A 10 12.62 44.48 66.12
C LEU A 10 13.74 44.46 65.02
N HIS A 11 14.76 43.60 65.12
CA HIS A 11 15.68 43.33 63.99
C HIS A 11 16.01 41.83 63.97
N LEU A 12 15.56 41.12 62.93
CA LEU A 12 15.91 39.72 62.69
C LEU A 12 17.28 39.60 62.00
N ARG A 13 17.93 38.49 62.33
CA ARG A 13 19.37 38.19 62.26
C ARG A 13 19.86 37.67 60.90
N PHE A 14 21.13 38.00 60.62
CA PHE A 14 22.22 37.20 60.00
C PHE A 14 21.91 36.19 58.90
N LEU A 15 22.51 36.40 57.71
CA LEU A 15 23.50 35.48 57.09
C LEU A 15 24.06 36.11 55.79
N ASN A 16 25.30 36.59 55.87
CA ASN A 16 26.12 37.03 54.73
C ASN A 16 26.98 35.85 54.22
N MET A 17 27.22 35.81 52.90
CA MET A 17 28.06 34.87 52.12
C MET A 17 27.46 33.46 51.91
N PRO A 18 26.72 33.24 50.79
CA PRO A 18 27.38 32.73 49.56
C PRO A 18 26.64 33.10 48.24
N LEU A 19 26.31 34.38 47.99
CA LEU A 19 25.60 34.77 46.75
C LEU A 19 26.51 35.14 45.57
N PHE A 20 27.81 35.34 45.78
CA PHE A 20 28.72 35.78 44.72
C PHE A 20 29.27 34.64 43.85
N PHE A 21 29.28 33.40 44.34
CA PHE A 21 29.73 32.22 43.58
C PHE A 21 28.63 31.58 42.72
N PHE A 22 27.36 31.85 43.00
CA PHE A 22 26.23 31.31 42.22
C PHE A 22 26.02 32.05 40.89
N PHE A 23 26.45 33.31 40.79
CA PHE A 23 26.31 34.11 39.57
C PHE A 23 27.33 33.76 38.47
N PHE A 24 28.50 33.23 38.84
CA PHE A 24 29.52 32.79 37.86
C PHE A 24 29.27 31.37 37.33
N PHE A 25 28.59 30.50 38.08
CA PHE A 25 28.28 29.14 37.62
C PHE A 25 27.14 29.11 36.59
N PHE A 26 26.14 30.00 36.71
CA PHE A 26 25.04 30.11 35.74
C PHE A 26 25.42 30.82 34.43
N PHE A 27 26.46 31.65 34.42
CA PHE A 27 26.95 32.27 33.18
C PHE A 27 27.94 31.39 32.39
N SER A 28 28.41 30.26 32.96
CA SER A 28 29.31 29.33 32.28
C SER A 28 28.61 28.31 31.36
N GLN A 29 27.27 28.22 31.41
CA GLN A 29 26.48 27.31 30.55
C GLN A 29 25.62 28.02 29.49
N LEU A 30 25.83 29.32 29.27
CA LEU A 30 25.16 30.10 28.21
C LEU A 30 26.19 30.78 27.28
N LEU A 31 27.25 30.08 26.91
CA LEU A 31 27.83 30.25 25.58
C LEU A 31 26.99 29.42 24.61
N ALA A 32 25.75 29.83 24.39
CA ALA A 32 25.06 29.45 23.17
C ALA A 32 25.88 30.08 22.04
N ILE A 33 26.67 29.27 21.34
CA ILE A 33 27.29 29.67 20.08
C ILE A 33 26.13 30.23 19.24
N ALA A 34 26.16 31.52 18.93
CA ALA A 34 25.18 32.13 18.05
C ALA A 34 25.28 31.39 16.71
N THR A 35 24.36 30.46 16.45
CA THR A 35 24.33 29.73 15.20
C THR A 35 23.92 30.72 14.11
N THR A 36 24.84 31.03 13.20
CA THR A 36 24.58 31.93 12.09
C THR A 36 23.86 31.20 10.96
N ASP A 37 23.20 31.95 10.09
CA ASP A 37 22.71 31.49 8.79
C ASP A 37 23.68 31.82 7.65
N ILE A 38 24.79 32.50 7.95
CA ILE A 38 25.76 33.04 6.99
C ILE A 38 27.18 32.49 7.24
N ILE A 39 27.86 32.15 6.14
CA ILE A 39 29.32 31.91 6.05
C ILE A 39 29.93 33.08 5.28
N THR A 40 30.98 33.66 5.84
CA THR A 40 31.81 34.69 5.19
C THR A 40 33.24 34.19 5.07
N GLN A 41 34.10 34.94 4.38
CA GLN A 41 35.52 34.60 4.30
C GLN A 41 36.22 34.61 5.68
N SER A 42 35.77 35.47 6.61
CA SER A 42 36.35 35.57 7.96
C SER A 42 35.74 34.60 8.96
N GLN A 43 34.57 34.03 8.66
CA GLN A 43 33.84 33.09 9.52
C GLN A 43 33.53 31.80 8.75
N PRO A 44 34.53 30.92 8.57
CA PRO A 44 34.33 29.64 7.92
C PRO A 44 33.59 28.65 8.83
N LEU A 45 32.92 27.67 8.21
CA LEU A 45 32.33 26.54 8.92
C LEU A 45 33.37 25.42 9.03
N VAL A 46 33.68 25.00 10.26
CA VAL A 46 34.74 24.02 10.56
C VAL A 46 34.16 22.68 11.03
N ASP A 47 34.82 21.57 10.72
CA ASP A 47 34.45 20.23 11.17
C ASP A 47 34.93 19.94 12.62
N ASP A 48 34.41 20.69 13.60
CA ASP A 48 34.73 20.54 15.03
C ASP A 48 33.69 19.71 15.82
N GLY A 49 32.68 19.19 15.12
CA GLY A 49 31.56 18.45 15.69
C GLY A 49 30.49 19.27 16.41
N LYS A 50 30.60 20.61 16.42
CA LYS A 50 29.64 21.52 17.08
C LYS A 50 29.15 22.64 16.17
N SER A 51 30.01 23.11 15.27
CA SER A 51 29.75 24.23 14.38
C SER A 51 28.80 23.80 13.26
N THR A 52 27.69 24.53 13.14
CA THR A 52 26.64 24.30 12.14
C THR A 52 26.05 25.63 11.70
N LEU A 53 25.61 25.69 10.45
CA LEU A 53 24.84 26.78 9.88
C LEU A 53 23.34 26.47 10.05
N VAL A 54 22.54 27.42 10.51
CA VAL A 54 21.11 27.19 10.81
C VAL A 54 20.28 28.26 10.10
N SER A 55 19.20 27.87 9.42
CA SER A 55 18.29 28.83 8.80
C SER A 55 17.68 29.78 9.84
N LYS A 56 17.26 30.97 9.43
CA LYS A 56 16.79 32.02 10.34
C LYS A 56 15.57 31.58 11.15
N ASP A 57 14.68 30.78 10.58
CA ASP A 57 13.52 30.18 11.26
C ASP A 57 13.84 28.94 12.11
N GLY A 58 15.09 28.47 12.06
CA GLY A 58 15.57 27.27 12.75
C GLY A 58 15.00 25.96 12.22
N LYS A 59 14.49 25.92 10.97
CA LYS A 59 13.95 24.72 10.32
C LYS A 59 15.03 23.83 9.72
N PHE A 60 16.04 24.43 9.10
CA PHE A 60 17.12 23.73 8.42
C PHE A 60 18.46 23.94 9.11
N GLU A 61 19.32 22.93 9.03
CA GLU A 61 20.67 22.94 9.58
C GLU A 61 21.63 22.30 8.58
N LEU A 62 22.78 22.93 8.40
CA LEU A 62 23.85 22.47 7.52
C LEU A 62 25.14 22.33 8.32
N GLY A 63 25.85 21.23 8.08
CA GLY A 63 27.10 20.94 8.78
C GLY A 63 27.82 19.70 8.28
N PHE A 64 28.95 19.40 8.93
CA PHE A 64 29.74 18.21 8.63
C PHE A 64 29.13 16.96 9.28
N PHE A 65 29.00 15.88 8.51
CA PHE A 65 28.45 14.61 8.97
C PHE A 65 29.14 13.40 8.35
N SER A 66 28.88 12.23 8.94
CA SER A 66 29.26 10.92 8.41
C SER A 66 28.00 10.07 8.28
N PRO A 67 27.68 9.53 7.09
CA PRO A 67 26.52 8.68 6.89
C PRO A 67 26.74 7.29 7.48
N GLY A 68 25.78 6.81 8.28
CA GLY A 68 25.75 5.47 8.85
C GLY A 68 27.06 5.04 9.50
N SER A 69 27.69 4.00 8.96
CA SER A 69 28.95 3.42 9.45
C SER A 69 30.21 3.97 8.75
N SER A 70 30.05 4.90 7.81
CA SER A 70 31.13 5.47 7.01
C SER A 70 32.09 6.32 7.86
N THR A 71 33.39 6.15 7.65
CA THR A 71 34.42 7.04 8.24
C THR A 71 34.65 8.31 7.43
N ASN A 72 34.11 8.37 6.21
CA ASN A 72 34.21 9.55 5.35
C ASN A 72 33.39 10.72 5.93
N ARG A 73 33.85 11.94 5.65
CA ARG A 73 33.19 13.19 6.06
C ARG A 73 32.62 13.96 4.87
N TYR A 74 31.44 14.51 5.07
CA TYR A 74 30.68 15.26 4.07
C TYR A 74 30.05 16.50 4.69
N VAL A 75 29.77 17.52 3.88
CA VAL A 75 28.86 18.61 4.25
C VAL A 75 27.47 18.28 3.74
N GLY A 76 26.48 18.32 4.63
CA GLY A 76 25.10 18.05 4.29
C GLY A 76 24.10 18.97 4.99
N LEU A 77 22.87 18.93 4.49
CA LEU A 77 21.72 19.68 4.97
C LEU A 77 20.67 18.72 5.55
N TRP A 78 20.04 19.07 6.67
CA TRP A 78 18.95 18.30 7.26
C TRP A 78 17.92 19.21 7.96
N PHE A 79 16.79 18.64 8.37
CA PHE A 79 15.83 19.34 9.23
C PHE A 79 16.35 19.38 10.67
N LYS A 80 16.49 20.58 11.24
CA LYS A 80 17.05 20.77 12.59
C LYS A 80 16.19 20.15 13.70
N LYS A 81 14.88 20.35 13.61
CA LYS A 81 13.91 19.96 14.64
C LYS A 81 13.41 18.51 14.52
N VAL A 82 13.77 17.80 13.45
CA VAL A 82 13.34 16.42 13.23
C VAL A 82 14.41 15.48 13.80
N PRO A 83 14.12 14.69 14.85
CA PRO A 83 15.13 13.85 15.51
C PRO A 83 15.61 12.69 14.62
N VAL A 84 14.73 12.15 13.76
CA VAL A 84 15.12 11.15 12.77
C VAL A 84 15.69 11.86 11.55
N ARG A 85 17.00 12.10 11.60
CA ARG A 85 17.74 12.89 10.61
C ARG A 85 17.71 12.23 9.22
N TYR A 86 17.12 12.91 8.25
CA TYR A 86 17.32 12.68 6.82
C TYR A 86 18.26 13.73 6.25
N ILE A 87 19.24 13.30 5.45
CA ILE A 87 20.13 14.20 4.73
C ILE A 87 19.46 14.60 3.42
N LEU A 88 19.17 15.89 3.27
CA LEU A 88 18.38 16.46 2.18
C LEU A 88 19.25 16.89 0.98
N TRP A 89 20.51 17.21 1.25
CA TRP A 89 21.48 17.64 0.24
C TRP A 89 22.90 17.36 0.72
N VAL A 90 23.81 17.03 -0.18
CA VAL A 90 25.24 16.78 0.11
C VAL A 90 26.13 17.49 -0.89
N ALA A 91 27.05 18.32 -0.41
CA ALA A 91 27.94 19.10 -1.27
C ALA A 91 28.99 18.22 -1.96
N ASN A 92 29.89 17.61 -1.17
CA ASN A 92 31.06 16.87 -1.64
C ASN A 92 30.79 15.37 -1.81
N ARG A 93 29.62 15.01 -2.33
CA ARG A 93 29.19 13.60 -2.46
C ARG A 93 30.09 12.75 -3.37
N GLU A 94 30.76 13.35 -4.33
CA GLU A 94 31.69 12.67 -5.24
C GLU A 94 33.09 12.47 -4.65
N LYS A 95 33.53 13.42 -3.81
CA LYS A 95 34.88 13.44 -3.21
C LYS A 95 34.76 13.66 -1.69
N PRO A 96 34.73 12.59 -0.88
CA PRO A 96 34.69 12.71 0.57
C PRO A 96 35.98 13.29 1.16
N LEU A 97 35.84 13.90 2.34
CA LEU A 97 36.94 14.10 3.27
C LEU A 97 37.26 12.78 3.99
N LYS A 98 38.54 12.52 4.25
CA LYS A 98 39.01 11.27 4.89
C LYS A 98 39.24 11.38 6.40
N ASP A 99 39.26 12.61 6.91
CA ASP A 99 39.47 12.95 8.31
C ASP A 99 38.46 14.04 8.76
N LYS A 100 38.41 14.30 10.06
CA LYS A 100 37.51 15.31 10.69
C LYS A 100 38.20 16.67 10.80
N LEU A 101 38.84 17.12 9.71
CA LEU A 101 39.64 18.35 9.69
C LEU A 101 39.33 19.20 8.46
N GLY A 102 38.07 19.14 8.00
CA GLY A 102 37.58 19.90 6.87
C GLY A 102 37.08 21.29 7.24
N THR A 103 37.16 22.22 6.29
CA THR A 103 36.65 23.57 6.43
C THR A 103 35.87 23.98 5.19
N MET A 104 34.66 24.52 5.37
CA MET A 104 33.86 25.13 4.32
C MET A 104 33.97 26.65 4.42
N THR A 105 34.47 27.29 3.36
CA THR A 105 34.81 28.71 3.37
C THR A 105 34.67 29.34 1.99
N ILE A 106 34.67 30.67 1.93
CA ILE A 106 34.73 31.43 0.69
C ILE A 106 36.20 31.71 0.38
N ASN A 107 36.67 31.27 -0.79
CA ASN A 107 38.05 31.49 -1.22
C ASN A 107 38.28 32.95 -1.65
N LYS A 108 39.53 33.29 -2.02
CA LYS A 108 39.89 34.67 -2.42
C LYS A 108 39.21 35.10 -3.72
N GLU A 109 38.80 34.14 -4.53
CA GLU A 109 38.08 34.33 -5.79
C GLU A 109 36.55 34.48 -5.57
N GLY A 110 36.07 34.40 -4.32
CA GLY A 110 34.66 34.58 -3.96
C GLY A 110 33.79 33.33 -4.16
N HIS A 111 34.39 32.16 -4.38
CA HIS A 111 33.69 30.89 -4.49
C HIS A 111 33.58 30.18 -3.15
N LEU A 112 32.44 29.53 -2.92
CA LEU A 112 32.23 28.64 -1.78
C LEU A 112 32.95 27.31 -2.02
N THR A 113 33.83 26.92 -1.09
CA THR A 113 34.73 25.77 -1.23
C THR A 113 34.76 24.91 0.03
N ILE A 114 35.10 23.64 -0.12
CA ILE A 114 35.44 22.71 0.97
C ILE A 114 36.91 22.34 0.81
N LEU A 115 37.67 22.54 1.88
CA LEU A 115 39.12 22.33 1.94
C LEU A 115 39.45 21.31 3.03
N THR A 116 40.53 20.55 2.85
CA THR A 116 41.18 19.79 3.93
C THR A 116 41.95 20.74 4.86
N GLN A 117 42.42 20.25 6.00
CA GLN A 117 43.34 20.98 6.88
C GLN A 117 44.57 21.54 6.13
N ASN A 118 45.13 20.74 5.22
CA ASN A 118 46.28 21.10 4.37
C ASN A 118 45.90 21.98 3.16
N GLN A 119 44.74 22.66 3.19
CA GLN A 119 44.25 23.56 2.13
C GLN A 119 44.05 22.88 0.76
N THR A 120 43.89 21.55 0.71
CA THR A 120 43.60 20.83 -0.53
C THR A 120 42.13 20.96 -0.88
N LEU A 121 41.84 21.32 -2.13
CA LEU A 121 40.46 21.48 -2.62
C LEU A 121 39.74 20.14 -2.75
N ILE A 122 38.60 20.03 -2.06
CA ILE A 122 37.69 18.87 -2.11
C ILE A 122 36.48 19.16 -2.98
N TRP A 123 35.89 20.35 -2.83
CA TRP A 123 34.68 20.73 -3.56
C TRP A 123 34.62 22.25 -3.75
N VAL A 124 33.97 22.69 -4.82
CA VAL A 124 33.74 24.10 -5.13
C VAL A 124 32.34 24.28 -5.73
N ALA A 125 31.66 25.34 -5.32
CA ALA A 125 30.42 25.80 -5.92
C ALA A 125 30.69 26.45 -7.29
N ASN A 126 30.75 25.64 -8.34
CA ASN A 126 30.97 26.15 -9.70
C ASN A 126 29.69 26.81 -10.24
N SER A 127 29.79 28.06 -10.70
CA SER A 127 28.74 28.71 -11.49
C SER A 127 28.99 28.46 -12.97
N THR A 128 27.97 28.04 -13.72
CA THR A 128 28.03 27.87 -15.19
C THR A 128 27.89 29.20 -15.94
N THR A 129 27.77 30.34 -15.24
CA THR A 129 27.56 31.63 -15.91
C THR A 129 28.85 32.22 -16.46
N THR A 130 28.90 32.33 -17.79
CA THR A 130 30.00 32.88 -18.60
C THR A 130 30.29 34.34 -18.24
N THR A 131 31.56 34.59 -17.88
CA THR A 131 32.39 35.80 -18.08
C THR A 131 31.95 37.19 -17.61
N THR A 132 30.66 37.56 -17.51
CA THR A 132 30.24 38.91 -17.04
C THR A 132 29.93 38.96 -15.54
N LYS A 133 29.38 37.90 -14.94
CA LYS A 133 29.20 37.81 -13.46
C LYS A 133 30.53 37.55 -12.71
N ALA A 134 31.48 36.85 -13.35
CA ALA A 134 32.81 36.58 -12.81
C ALA A 134 33.66 37.85 -12.62
N LEU A 135 33.46 38.90 -13.44
CA LEU A 135 34.14 40.19 -13.24
C LEU A 135 33.61 40.96 -12.02
N ASN A 136 32.34 40.78 -11.64
CA ASN A 136 31.73 41.43 -10.46
C ASN A 136 32.08 40.72 -9.13
N LEU A 137 32.62 39.50 -9.17
CA LEU A 137 33.04 38.74 -7.97
C LEU A 137 34.22 39.40 -7.24
N MET A 138 35.09 40.15 -7.94
CA MET A 138 36.18 40.91 -7.33
C MET A 138 35.74 42.22 -6.65
N MET A 139 34.53 42.72 -6.92
CA MET A 139 33.99 43.98 -6.38
C MET A 139 32.82 43.77 -5.40
N SER A 140 32.41 42.52 -5.17
CA SER A 140 31.30 42.15 -4.27
C SER A 140 31.84 41.63 -2.93
N SER A 141 31.03 41.73 -1.88
CA SER A 141 31.27 41.03 -0.60
C SER A 141 30.46 39.73 -0.63
N PRO A 142 30.97 38.63 -1.22
CA PRO A 142 30.21 37.40 -1.34
C PRO A 142 29.99 36.75 0.03
N ILE A 143 28.77 36.29 0.26
CA ILE A 143 28.38 35.50 1.43
C ILE A 143 27.64 34.25 0.99
N ALA A 144 27.81 33.16 1.73
CA ALA A 144 26.99 31.97 1.57
C ALA A 144 25.94 31.94 2.69
N GLN A 145 24.66 31.85 2.33
CA GLN A 145 23.54 31.94 3.26
C GLN A 145 22.60 30.74 3.14
N LEU A 146 22.20 30.15 4.26
CA LEU A 146 21.15 29.13 4.31
C LEU A 146 19.79 29.77 4.51
N LEU A 147 18.95 29.73 3.48
CA LEU A 147 17.60 30.29 3.51
C LEU A 147 16.61 29.38 4.25
N ASP A 148 15.48 29.94 4.70
CA ASP A 148 14.38 29.21 5.37
C ASP A 148 13.67 28.19 4.45
N SER A 149 13.93 28.23 3.14
CA SER A 149 13.52 27.19 2.19
C SER A 149 14.42 25.95 2.23
N GLY A 150 15.58 26.03 2.88
CA GLY A 150 16.65 25.04 2.80
C GLY A 150 17.61 25.25 1.62
N ASN A 151 17.42 26.31 0.82
CA ASN A 151 18.34 26.63 -0.27
C ASN A 151 19.60 27.33 0.30
N LEU A 152 20.77 26.69 0.16
CA LEU A 152 22.06 27.34 0.38
C LEU A 152 22.43 28.15 -0.87
N VAL A 153 22.62 29.46 -0.71
CA VAL A 153 22.88 30.39 -1.81
C VAL A 153 24.19 31.13 -1.62
N LEU A 154 24.91 31.39 -2.70
CA LEU A 154 26.05 32.30 -2.76
C LEU A 154 25.60 33.59 -3.44
N ARG A 155 25.70 34.72 -2.74
CA ARG A 155 25.22 36.03 -3.21
C ARG A 155 26.09 37.16 -2.72
N ASP A 156 25.97 38.33 -3.33
CA ASP A 156 26.51 39.57 -2.76
C ASP A 156 25.73 39.90 -1.47
N GLU A 157 26.44 40.26 -0.40
CA GLU A 157 25.85 40.67 0.88
C GLU A 157 24.76 41.75 0.71
N LYS A 158 25.00 42.71 -0.20
CA LYS A 158 24.12 43.86 -0.46
C LYS A 158 22.99 43.56 -1.44
N ASP A 159 23.05 42.45 -2.16
CA ASP A 159 22.00 42.05 -3.12
C ASP A 159 21.17 40.90 -2.55
N GLN A 160 19.87 41.16 -2.37
CA GLN A 160 18.89 40.17 -1.91
C GLN A 160 18.05 39.58 -3.05
N ASN A 161 18.24 40.03 -4.29
CA ASN A 161 17.46 39.57 -5.43
C ASN A 161 17.81 38.10 -5.78
N PRO A 162 16.84 37.16 -5.74
CA PRO A 162 17.08 35.76 -6.07
C PRO A 162 17.55 35.50 -7.51
N GLU A 163 17.24 36.39 -8.46
CA GLU A 163 17.72 36.25 -9.85
C GLU A 163 19.22 36.51 -10.01
N ASN A 164 19.81 37.19 -9.02
CA ASN A 164 21.20 37.60 -9.02
C ASN A 164 22.12 36.66 -8.25
N TYR A 165 21.60 35.56 -7.69
CA TYR A 165 22.44 34.55 -7.04
C TYR A 165 23.57 34.09 -7.97
N LEU A 166 24.76 33.95 -7.37
CA LEU A 166 25.98 33.51 -8.04
C LEU A 166 25.98 31.99 -8.18
N TRP A 167 25.45 31.32 -7.15
CA TRP A 167 25.25 29.87 -7.09
C TRP A 167 24.13 29.54 -6.09
N GLN A 168 23.44 28.42 -6.28
CA GLN A 168 22.45 27.91 -5.32
C GLN A 168 22.39 26.38 -5.30
N SER A 169 22.15 25.81 -4.12
CA SER A 169 22.04 24.36 -3.94
C SER A 169 20.86 23.72 -4.68
N PHE A 170 19.76 24.46 -4.86
CA PHE A 170 18.56 23.99 -5.55
C PHE A 170 18.76 23.72 -7.05
N ASP A 171 19.89 24.17 -7.62
CA ASP A 171 20.30 23.84 -9.00
C ASP A 171 21.05 22.50 -9.09
N TYR A 172 21.52 21.96 -7.96
CA TYR A 172 22.38 20.78 -7.88
C TYR A 172 21.80 19.76 -6.90
N LEU A 173 20.69 19.13 -7.28
CA LEU A 173 19.94 18.21 -6.44
C LEU A 173 20.75 16.95 -6.07
N SER A 174 20.47 16.40 -4.88
CA SER A 174 21.02 15.10 -4.44
C SER A 174 20.02 13.96 -4.78
N ASP A 175 19.65 13.14 -3.81
CA ASP A 175 18.63 12.09 -3.91
C ASP A 175 17.27 12.54 -3.39
N VAL A 176 17.21 13.67 -2.68
CA VAL A 176 15.97 14.24 -2.11
C VAL A 176 15.47 15.43 -2.93
N PHE A 177 14.16 15.44 -3.17
CA PHE A 177 13.42 16.56 -3.74
C PHE A 177 12.56 17.20 -2.66
N LEU A 178 12.84 18.46 -2.35
CA LEU A 178 12.12 19.26 -1.36
C LEU A 178 11.01 20.10 -2.02
N PRO A 179 10.01 20.54 -1.24
CA PRO A 179 9.08 21.57 -1.69
C PRO A 179 9.81 22.82 -2.18
N GLY A 180 9.31 23.43 -3.25
CA GLY A 180 9.91 24.63 -3.86
C GLY A 180 11.15 24.38 -4.73
N MET A 181 11.71 23.16 -4.76
CA MET A 181 12.76 22.81 -5.72
C MET A 181 12.21 22.63 -7.13
N LYS A 182 13.03 22.91 -8.13
CA LYS A 182 12.71 22.69 -9.55
C LYS A 182 13.37 21.40 -10.05
N LEU A 183 12.56 20.44 -10.51
CA LEU A 183 13.03 19.25 -11.23
C LEU A 183 12.85 19.47 -12.74
N GLY A 184 13.94 19.58 -13.48
CA GLY A 184 13.90 19.82 -14.93
C GLY A 184 14.94 20.83 -15.39
N TRP A 185 14.65 21.52 -16.49
CA TRP A 185 15.63 22.21 -17.31
C TRP A 185 15.53 23.72 -17.18
N ASP A 186 16.68 24.36 -17.00
CA ASP A 186 16.89 25.74 -17.43
C ASP A 186 17.41 25.71 -18.87
N LEU A 187 16.60 26.21 -19.80
CA LEU A 187 16.91 26.18 -21.23
C LEU A 187 17.91 27.26 -21.64
N LYS A 188 18.09 28.30 -20.83
CA LYS A 188 19.07 29.37 -21.09
C LYS A 188 20.49 28.90 -20.81
N THR A 189 20.67 28.17 -19.70
CA THR A 189 21.98 27.67 -19.26
C THR A 189 22.26 26.23 -19.72
N GLY A 190 21.23 25.48 -20.12
CA GLY A 190 21.32 24.06 -20.43
C GLY A 190 21.39 23.15 -19.19
N LEU A 191 21.17 23.71 -17.99
CA LEU A 191 21.24 22.97 -16.73
C LEU A 191 20.01 22.06 -16.56
N ASN A 192 20.24 20.75 -16.39
CA ASN A 192 19.23 19.76 -16.00
C ASN A 192 19.31 19.46 -14.50
N ARG A 193 18.34 19.96 -13.75
CA ARG A 193 18.13 19.65 -12.34
C ARG A 193 17.45 18.30 -12.22
N ARG A 194 18.24 17.28 -11.90
CA ARG A 194 17.80 15.88 -11.78
C ARG A 194 18.19 15.28 -10.44
N LEU A 195 17.41 14.34 -9.95
CA LEU A 195 17.74 13.58 -8.75
C LEU A 195 18.66 12.43 -9.12
N ILE A 196 19.69 12.21 -8.31
CA ILE A 196 20.60 11.08 -8.45
C ILE A 196 20.72 10.39 -7.10
N ALA A 197 20.24 9.15 -7.01
CA ALA A 197 20.21 8.40 -5.76
C ALA A 197 21.63 8.20 -5.22
N TRP A 198 21.74 8.06 -3.90
CA TRP A 198 22.95 7.55 -3.26
C TRP A 198 23.18 6.10 -3.69
N LYS A 199 24.43 5.64 -3.70
CA LYS A 199 24.75 4.23 -3.97
C LYS A 199 24.14 3.29 -2.93
N ASN A 200 24.18 3.69 -1.67
CA ASN A 200 23.56 3.00 -0.54
C ASN A 200 23.47 3.96 0.67
N TRP A 201 23.00 3.46 1.82
CA TRP A 201 22.79 4.26 3.03
C TRP A 201 24.06 4.83 3.67
N ASP A 202 25.23 4.25 3.40
CA ASP A 202 26.55 4.65 3.95
C ASP A 202 27.42 5.41 2.93
N ASP A 203 27.01 5.47 1.66
CA ASP A 203 27.76 6.07 0.56
C ASP A 203 26.88 7.03 -0.27
N PRO A 204 26.98 8.36 -0.03
CA PRO A 204 26.20 9.36 -0.72
C PRO A 204 26.64 9.62 -2.16
N SER A 205 27.71 8.96 -2.63
CA SER A 205 28.19 9.16 -3.98
C SER A 205 27.12 8.84 -5.03
N PRO A 206 27.13 9.55 -6.18
CA PRO A 206 26.12 9.37 -7.20
C PRO A 206 26.04 7.92 -7.70
N SER A 207 24.83 7.40 -7.77
CA SER A 207 24.53 6.12 -8.41
C SER A 207 24.16 6.27 -9.88
N ASN A 208 23.79 5.14 -10.50
CA ASN A 208 23.17 5.09 -11.82
C ASN A 208 21.62 5.11 -11.77
N PHE A 209 21.02 5.37 -10.61
CA PHE A 209 19.57 5.49 -10.47
C PHE A 209 19.17 6.98 -10.44
N ILE A 210 18.55 7.44 -11.52
CA ILE A 210 18.37 8.88 -11.83
C ILE A 210 16.89 9.16 -12.09
N CYS A 211 16.35 10.25 -11.55
CA CYS A 211 15.01 10.74 -11.85
C CYS A 211 15.10 12.12 -12.50
N GLU A 212 14.51 12.26 -13.70
CA GLU A 212 14.61 13.49 -14.49
C GLU A 212 13.37 13.73 -15.37
N LEU A 213 13.09 15.01 -15.61
CA LEU A 213 12.04 15.48 -16.51
C LEU A 213 12.54 15.47 -17.96
N GLN A 214 11.71 14.96 -18.87
CA GLN A 214 12.05 14.83 -20.28
C GLN A 214 11.46 15.97 -21.13
N LEU A 215 12.21 16.37 -22.16
CA LEU A 215 11.85 17.50 -23.04
C LEU A 215 11.01 17.12 -24.27
N HIS A 216 10.46 15.91 -24.34
CA HIS A 216 9.50 15.51 -25.40
C HIS A 216 8.28 16.42 -25.39
N SER A 217 7.67 16.66 -26.56
CA SER A 217 6.51 17.55 -26.75
C SER A 217 5.41 17.38 -25.69
N TYR A 218 5.17 16.15 -25.25
CA TYR A 218 4.29 15.83 -24.12
C TYR A 218 5.12 15.36 -22.92
N ARG A 219 5.33 16.26 -21.96
CA ARG A 219 6.36 16.15 -20.90
C ARG A 219 6.08 15.01 -19.92
N GLU A 220 7.11 14.26 -19.57
CA GLU A 220 7.07 13.13 -18.64
C GLU A 220 8.28 13.13 -17.70
N ILE A 221 8.15 12.49 -16.54
CA ILE A 221 9.27 12.19 -15.64
C ILE A 221 9.65 10.72 -15.82
N TYR A 222 10.94 10.48 -16.05
CA TYR A 222 11.52 9.14 -16.12
C TYR A 222 12.36 8.86 -14.90
N VAL A 223 12.34 7.60 -14.48
CA VAL A 223 13.36 7.05 -13.61
C VAL A 223 14.18 6.06 -14.43
N TRP A 224 15.50 6.21 -14.37
CA TRP A 224 16.47 5.43 -15.10
C TRP A 224 17.24 4.53 -14.14
N GLN A 225 17.52 3.30 -14.57
CA GLN A 225 18.53 2.42 -14.00
C GLN A 225 19.64 2.25 -15.04
N GLY A 226 20.73 2.99 -14.88
CA GLY A 226 21.78 3.11 -15.89
C GLY A 226 21.23 3.71 -17.18
N ARG A 227 21.24 2.92 -18.27
CA ARG A 227 20.71 3.33 -19.59
C ARG A 227 19.29 2.82 -19.85
N THR A 228 18.69 2.11 -18.90
CA THR A 228 17.37 1.51 -19.05
C THR A 228 16.32 2.34 -18.33
N LYS A 229 15.20 2.64 -18.99
CA LYS A 229 14.04 3.26 -18.34
C LYS A 229 13.44 2.21 -17.38
N SER A 230 13.37 2.53 -16.08
CA SER A 230 12.78 1.64 -15.09
C SER A 230 11.32 1.99 -14.80
N TYR A 231 10.99 3.28 -14.84
CA TYR A 231 9.65 3.81 -14.59
C TYR A 231 9.40 5.08 -15.41
N ARG A 232 8.11 5.34 -15.69
CA ARG A 232 7.61 6.54 -16.37
C ARG A 232 6.35 7.04 -15.68
N SER A 233 6.24 8.34 -15.44
CA SER A 233 5.08 8.97 -14.77
C SER A 233 3.79 9.05 -15.60
N GLY A 234 3.88 8.79 -16.90
CA GLY A 234 2.91 9.32 -17.85
C GLY A 234 3.13 10.81 -18.10
N PRO A 235 2.48 11.36 -19.12
CA PRO A 235 2.58 12.78 -19.43
C PRO A 235 1.82 13.65 -18.42
N TRP A 236 2.16 14.94 -18.39
CA TRP A 236 1.39 15.94 -17.64
C TRP A 236 0.12 16.33 -18.38
N ASN A 237 -1.05 16.11 -17.77
CA ASN A 237 -2.35 16.35 -18.40
C ASN A 237 -2.96 17.73 -18.11
N GLY A 238 -2.13 18.72 -17.73
CA GLY A 238 -2.56 20.05 -17.32
C GLY A 238 -2.82 20.17 -15.81
N ASP A 239 -3.18 19.06 -15.15
CA ASP A 239 -3.45 19.00 -13.72
C ASP A 239 -2.40 18.16 -12.96
N ARG A 240 -2.04 16.99 -13.47
CA ARG A 240 -1.12 16.06 -12.84
C ARG A 240 -0.42 15.17 -13.87
N PHE A 241 0.60 14.43 -13.45
CA PHE A 241 1.07 13.30 -14.26
C PHE A 241 0.01 12.20 -14.25
N VAL A 242 -0.27 11.59 -15.40
CA VAL A 242 -1.39 10.64 -15.58
C VAL A 242 -1.33 9.43 -14.62
N ASP A 243 -0.15 8.99 -14.20
CA ASP A 243 0.03 7.91 -13.22
C ASP A 243 -0.22 8.38 -11.76
N THR A 244 -0.48 9.66 -11.51
CA THR A 244 -0.79 10.16 -10.16
C THR A 244 -2.31 10.16 -9.93
N PRO A 245 -2.82 9.45 -8.90
CA PRO A 245 -4.24 9.51 -8.53
C PRO A 245 -4.69 10.93 -8.15
N SER A 246 -5.91 11.30 -8.52
CA SER A 246 -6.48 12.62 -8.19
C SER A 246 -6.60 12.84 -6.68
N SER A 247 -6.96 11.77 -5.95
CA SER A 247 -7.04 11.72 -4.49
C SER A 247 -5.74 12.14 -3.79
N MET A 248 -4.59 11.76 -4.36
CA MET A 248 -3.27 12.07 -3.81
C MET A 248 -2.90 13.55 -4.01
N LYS A 249 -3.36 14.18 -5.11
CA LYS A 249 -3.12 15.60 -5.37
C LYS A 249 -3.99 16.49 -4.49
N SER A 250 -5.30 16.22 -4.38
CA SER A 250 -6.24 17.19 -3.79
C SER A 250 -6.09 17.40 -2.28
N LEU A 251 -5.40 16.49 -1.57
CA LEU A 251 -5.33 16.49 -0.11
C LEU A 251 -4.02 17.06 0.45
N LEU A 252 -2.90 17.01 -0.28
CA LEU A 252 -1.57 17.18 0.33
C LEU A 252 -0.68 18.24 -0.33
N TYR A 253 -0.69 18.39 -1.66
CA TYR A 253 0.26 19.26 -2.36
C TYR A 253 -0.34 19.90 -3.62
N ASN A 254 0.06 21.14 -3.85
CA ASN A 254 -0.10 21.78 -5.15
C ASN A 254 1.12 21.45 -6.02
N ALA A 255 0.87 20.95 -7.22
CA ALA A 255 1.90 20.55 -8.17
C ALA A 255 1.78 21.40 -9.43
N THR A 256 2.91 21.90 -9.92
CA THR A 256 2.98 22.74 -11.11
C THR A 256 4.01 22.19 -12.09
N LEU A 257 3.66 22.24 -13.37
CA LEU A 257 4.59 22.05 -14.46
C LEU A 257 4.65 23.37 -15.25
N VAL A 258 5.83 23.99 -15.25
CA VAL A 258 6.10 25.16 -16.09
C VAL A 258 6.82 24.67 -17.33
N SER A 259 6.37 25.13 -18.50
CA SER A 259 7.03 24.86 -19.78
C SER A 259 6.92 26.09 -20.66
N ASN A 260 8.00 26.85 -20.76
CA ASN A 260 8.09 28.03 -21.61
C ASN A 260 9.44 28.03 -22.36
N LYS A 261 9.78 29.14 -23.02
CA LYS A 261 11.03 29.28 -23.79
C LYS A 261 12.31 29.34 -22.95
N ASP A 262 12.18 29.65 -21.66
CA ASP A 262 13.29 29.90 -20.74
C ASP A 262 13.55 28.69 -19.83
N GLU A 263 12.50 28.02 -19.37
CA GLU A 263 12.61 26.90 -18.44
C GLU A 263 11.46 25.89 -18.59
N VAL A 264 11.77 24.63 -18.26
CA VAL A 264 10.82 23.52 -18.25
C VAL A 264 11.04 22.71 -16.97
N TYR A 265 10.18 22.85 -15.97
CA TYR A 265 10.37 22.17 -14.70
C TYR A 265 9.06 21.77 -14.02
N TYR A 266 9.17 20.72 -13.22
CA TYR A 266 8.18 20.28 -12.26
C TYR A 266 8.54 20.80 -10.87
N MET A 267 7.54 21.26 -10.13
CA MET A 267 7.67 21.69 -8.74
C MET A 267 6.43 21.26 -7.97
N TYR A 268 6.58 21.03 -6.66
CA TYR A 268 5.46 20.82 -5.77
C TYR A 268 5.63 21.65 -4.50
N ASN A 269 4.52 22.06 -3.91
CA ASN A 269 4.45 22.76 -2.64
C ASN A 269 3.35 22.11 -1.77
N PRO A 270 3.58 21.92 -0.46
CA PRO A 270 2.54 21.42 0.44
C PRO A 270 1.38 22.44 0.52
N LEU A 271 0.15 21.95 0.68
CA LEU A 271 -1.01 22.83 0.91
C LEU A 271 -0.98 23.46 2.32
N ASN A 272 -0.36 22.76 3.28
CA ASN A 272 -0.13 23.24 4.63
C ASN A 272 1.37 23.45 4.85
N GLU A 273 1.80 24.70 5.08
CA GLU A 273 3.21 25.06 5.25
C GLU A 273 3.89 24.39 6.46
N SER A 274 3.11 23.99 7.47
CA SER A 274 3.61 23.24 8.63
C SER A 274 3.94 21.78 8.30
N MET A 275 3.42 21.26 7.17
CA MET A 275 3.64 19.87 6.76
C MET A 275 5.06 19.67 6.23
N ILE A 276 5.82 18.82 6.91
CA ILE A 276 7.16 18.42 6.47
C ILE A 276 7.03 17.17 5.58
N SER A 277 7.33 17.33 4.29
CA SER A 277 7.31 16.25 3.31
C SER A 277 8.49 16.32 2.35
N ILE A 278 9.00 15.15 1.96
CA ILE A 278 10.14 15.00 1.07
C ILE A 278 9.90 13.87 0.06
N ARG A 279 10.48 13.95 -1.13
CA ARG A 279 10.55 12.80 -2.05
C ARG A 279 11.98 12.29 -2.13
N VAL A 280 12.20 11.00 -1.91
CA VAL A 280 13.54 10.40 -1.83
C VAL A 280 13.70 9.36 -2.92
N LEU A 281 14.68 9.56 -3.80
CA LEU A 281 15.07 8.59 -4.82
C LEU A 281 16.02 7.56 -4.20
N ASN A 282 15.54 6.34 -4.00
CA ASN A 282 16.27 5.30 -3.28
C ASN A 282 16.64 4.14 -4.23
N GLN A 283 17.93 4.00 -4.53
CA GLN A 283 18.43 2.90 -5.36
C GLN A 283 18.25 1.53 -4.70
N THR A 284 18.55 1.41 -3.39
CA THR A 284 18.45 0.11 -2.68
C THR A 284 17.03 -0.45 -2.74
N ARG A 285 16.02 0.43 -2.77
CA ARG A 285 14.60 0.07 -2.90
C ARG A 285 14.08 0.10 -4.34
N ASN A 286 14.89 0.54 -5.31
CA ASN A 286 14.50 0.80 -6.70
C ASN A 286 13.22 1.65 -6.83
N SER A 287 13.10 2.68 -5.99
CA SER A 287 11.85 3.45 -5.88
C SER A 287 12.09 4.93 -5.58
N LEU A 288 11.21 5.79 -6.09
CA LEU A 288 11.01 7.15 -5.60
C LEU A 288 9.93 7.12 -4.52
N GLN A 289 10.28 7.47 -3.28
CA GLN A 289 9.39 7.40 -2.12
C GLN A 289 8.87 8.80 -1.76
N ASN A 290 7.57 8.93 -1.49
CA ASN A 290 7.01 10.16 -0.93
C ASN A 290 6.84 10.00 0.58
N LEU A 291 7.64 10.74 1.35
CA LEU A 291 7.69 10.63 2.81
C LEU A 291 7.12 11.89 3.47
N MET A 292 6.41 11.69 4.57
CA MET A 292 5.88 12.74 5.42
C MET A 292 6.31 12.51 6.87
N TRP A 293 6.71 13.57 7.55
CA TRP A 293 7.01 13.52 8.98
C TRP A 293 5.72 13.64 9.78
N ILE A 294 5.47 12.68 10.67
CA ILE A 294 4.33 12.69 11.60
C ILE A 294 4.86 12.97 12.99
N GLU A 295 4.53 14.14 13.51
CA GLU A 295 5.05 14.66 14.79
C GLU A 295 4.60 13.79 15.97
N GLU A 296 3.36 13.33 16.00
CA GLU A 296 2.83 12.49 17.09
C GLU A 296 3.56 11.14 17.17
N ASP A 297 3.95 10.61 16.02
CA ASP A 297 4.64 9.33 15.90
C ASP A 297 6.16 9.44 16.01
N GLN A 298 6.71 10.65 15.85
CA GLN A 298 8.14 10.92 15.69
C GLN A 298 8.78 10.04 14.62
N SER A 299 8.10 9.87 13.47
CA SER A 299 8.59 9.02 12.38
C SER A 299 8.21 9.50 10.99
N TRP A 300 9.04 9.15 10.01
CA TRP A 300 8.74 9.34 8.59
C TRP A 300 7.82 8.21 8.09
N LYS A 301 6.67 8.57 7.52
CA LYS A 301 5.73 7.63 6.89
C LYS A 301 5.78 7.78 5.37
N SER A 302 5.81 6.66 4.66
CA SER A 302 5.53 6.69 3.22
C SER A 302 4.02 6.78 3.01
N PHE A 303 3.60 7.73 2.19
CA PHE A 303 2.21 7.85 1.72
C PHE A 303 2.07 7.50 0.24
N GLY A 304 3.15 7.04 -0.40
CA GLY A 304 3.12 6.47 -1.73
C GLY A 304 4.52 6.34 -2.32
N ASP A 305 4.83 5.15 -2.84
CA ASP A 305 6.09 4.84 -3.50
C ASP A 305 5.86 4.65 -5.01
N VAL A 306 6.87 4.95 -5.80
CA VAL A 306 6.86 4.82 -7.26
C VAL A 306 8.05 3.95 -7.69
N PRO A 307 7.86 2.86 -8.47
CA PRO A 307 6.58 2.33 -8.95
C PRO A 307 5.71 1.76 -7.79
N ARG A 308 4.39 1.88 -7.92
CA ARG A 308 3.42 1.42 -6.90
C ARG A 308 3.26 -0.10 -6.87
N ASP A 309 3.49 -0.74 -8.01
CA ASP A 309 3.20 -2.14 -8.27
C ASP A 309 4.00 -2.63 -9.50
N ASN A 310 3.73 -3.87 -9.94
CA ASN A 310 4.39 -4.46 -11.09
C ASN A 310 4.08 -3.75 -12.42
N CYS A 311 2.88 -3.19 -12.59
CA CYS A 311 2.49 -2.45 -13.79
C CYS A 311 3.09 -1.04 -13.86
N GLY A 312 3.67 -0.54 -12.76
CA GLY A 312 4.50 0.65 -12.77
C GLY A 312 5.85 0.47 -13.49
N ARG A 313 6.33 -0.77 -13.67
CA ARG A 313 7.59 -1.04 -14.39
C ARG A 313 7.46 -0.70 -15.86
N TYR A 314 8.46 -0.02 -16.40
CA TYR A 314 8.43 0.41 -17.79
C TYR A 314 8.27 -0.76 -18.78
N ASN A 315 7.23 -0.66 -19.60
CA ASN A 315 6.97 -1.48 -20.78
C ASN A 315 6.94 -2.99 -20.55
N LEU A 316 6.35 -3.42 -19.42
CA LEU A 316 6.24 -4.84 -19.06
C LEU A 316 5.52 -5.69 -20.12
N CYS A 317 4.46 -5.15 -20.74
CA CYS A 317 3.58 -5.88 -21.65
C CYS A 317 3.92 -5.74 -23.15
N GLY A 318 4.99 -5.02 -23.48
CA GLY A 318 5.38 -4.74 -24.86
C GLY A 318 4.37 -3.87 -25.63
N ALA A 319 4.58 -3.79 -26.95
CA ALA A 319 3.76 -2.95 -27.84
C ALA A 319 2.29 -3.38 -27.86
N TYR A 320 1.37 -2.43 -27.72
CA TYR A 320 -0.10 -2.64 -27.69
C TYR A 320 -0.58 -3.65 -26.64
N GLY A 321 0.29 -4.06 -25.71
CA GLY A 321 -0.06 -4.80 -24.51
C GLY A 321 -0.41 -3.82 -23.40
N ILE A 322 -1.51 -4.09 -22.70
CA ILE A 322 -1.97 -3.31 -21.54
C ILE A 322 -1.70 -4.11 -20.27
N CYS A 323 -1.08 -3.46 -19.28
CA CYS A 323 -0.91 -4.03 -17.94
C CYS A 323 -2.15 -3.77 -17.08
N SER A 324 -2.59 -4.74 -16.29
CA SER A 324 -3.71 -4.60 -15.36
C SER A 324 -3.52 -5.52 -14.16
N ILE A 325 -3.72 -4.98 -12.95
CA ILE A 325 -3.61 -5.73 -11.70
C ILE A 325 -4.94 -6.37 -11.30
N ALA A 326 -6.05 -5.84 -11.81
CA ALA A 326 -7.38 -6.35 -11.50
C ALA A 326 -7.72 -7.64 -12.28
N ASP A 327 -6.97 -7.93 -13.34
CA ASP A 327 -7.24 -9.06 -14.22
C ASP A 327 -6.42 -10.30 -13.87
N SER A 328 -6.91 -11.47 -14.30
CA SER A 328 -6.27 -12.78 -14.04
C SER A 328 -4.88 -12.92 -14.66
N THR A 329 -4.55 -12.12 -15.68
CA THR A 329 -3.24 -12.06 -16.33
C THR A 329 -2.77 -10.62 -16.35
N LEU A 330 -1.55 -10.37 -15.86
CA LEU A 330 -0.96 -9.02 -15.78
C LEU A 330 -0.97 -8.29 -17.12
N CYS A 331 -0.61 -8.96 -18.21
CA CYS A 331 -0.57 -8.38 -19.53
C CYS A 331 -1.65 -8.97 -20.44
N GLN A 332 -2.37 -8.10 -21.13
CA GLN A 332 -3.35 -8.46 -22.16
C GLN A 332 -3.11 -7.65 -23.42
N CYS A 333 -3.48 -8.19 -24.57
CA CYS A 333 -3.52 -7.37 -25.78
C CYS A 333 -4.72 -6.45 -25.76
N LEU A 334 -4.53 -5.20 -26.19
CA LEU A 334 -5.65 -4.30 -26.45
C LEU A 334 -6.66 -4.96 -27.39
N ARG A 335 -7.93 -4.59 -27.26
CA ARG A 335 -8.96 -5.05 -28.19
C ARG A 335 -8.60 -4.64 -29.62
N GLY A 336 -8.70 -5.60 -30.55
CA GLY A 336 -8.26 -5.44 -31.96
C GLY A 336 -6.82 -5.92 -32.22
N PHE A 337 -6.14 -6.38 -31.17
CA PHE A 337 -4.77 -6.90 -31.24
C PHE A 337 -4.71 -8.36 -30.77
N GLU A 338 -3.60 -9.01 -31.07
CA GLU A 338 -3.28 -10.38 -30.68
C GLU A 338 -1.79 -10.53 -30.35
N PRO A 339 -1.39 -11.52 -29.54
CA PRO A 339 0.01 -11.70 -29.17
C PRO A 339 0.90 -11.92 -30.40
N LYS A 340 2.05 -11.23 -30.47
CA LYS A 340 3.01 -11.42 -31.56
C LYS A 340 3.56 -12.85 -31.61
N SER A 341 3.74 -13.46 -30.45
CA SER A 341 4.09 -14.87 -30.28
C SER A 341 3.16 -15.48 -29.23
N PRO A 342 2.11 -16.21 -29.62
CA PRO A 342 1.22 -16.87 -28.67
C PRO A 342 1.98 -17.80 -27.72
N LYS A 343 2.98 -18.53 -28.23
CA LYS A 343 3.82 -19.43 -27.43
C LYS A 343 4.56 -18.72 -26.29
N ASN A 344 5.13 -17.53 -26.56
CA ASN A 344 5.82 -16.76 -25.51
C ASN A 344 4.80 -16.15 -24.54
N TRP A 345 3.66 -15.70 -25.06
CA TRP A 345 2.59 -15.11 -24.27
C TRP A 345 2.02 -16.09 -23.23
N ASP A 346 1.84 -17.36 -23.63
CA ASP A 346 1.29 -18.44 -22.80
C ASP A 346 2.24 -18.85 -21.65
N ILE A 347 3.55 -18.62 -21.80
CA ILE A 347 4.56 -18.84 -20.74
C ILE A 347 4.93 -17.55 -19.99
N TYR A 348 4.11 -16.50 -20.11
CA TYR A 348 4.28 -15.21 -19.44
C TYR A 348 5.50 -14.37 -19.90
N ASP A 349 6.02 -14.61 -21.11
CA ASP A 349 6.99 -13.72 -21.77
C ASP A 349 6.28 -12.74 -22.71
N TRP A 350 5.96 -11.55 -22.19
CA TRP A 350 5.22 -10.51 -22.91
C TRP A 350 6.10 -9.52 -23.69
N LYS A 351 7.43 -9.71 -23.71
CA LYS A 351 8.37 -8.75 -24.34
C LYS A 351 8.08 -8.52 -25.82
N GLY A 352 7.56 -9.55 -26.50
CA GLY A 352 7.18 -9.47 -27.92
C GLY A 352 5.97 -8.55 -28.19
N GLY A 353 5.18 -8.22 -27.16
CA GLY A 353 3.97 -7.43 -27.27
C GLY A 353 2.89 -8.08 -28.14
N CYS A 354 2.02 -7.24 -28.64
CA CYS A 354 0.88 -7.58 -29.48
C CYS A 354 1.02 -6.92 -30.85
N VAL A 355 0.34 -7.49 -31.83
CA VAL A 355 0.23 -6.97 -33.19
C VAL A 355 -1.25 -6.81 -33.55
N ARG A 356 -1.53 -5.99 -34.56
CA ARG A 356 -2.89 -5.80 -35.06
C ARG A 356 -3.39 -7.10 -35.67
N ARG A 357 -4.65 -7.48 -35.40
CA ARG A 357 -5.26 -8.63 -36.06
C ARG A 357 -5.48 -8.36 -37.54
N GLU A 358 -6.01 -7.18 -37.85
CA GLU A 358 -6.20 -6.74 -39.22
C GLU A 358 -5.52 -5.38 -39.45
N PRO A 359 -4.81 -5.21 -40.58
CA PRO A 359 -4.25 -3.91 -40.95
C PRO A 359 -5.39 -2.96 -41.34
N TRP A 360 -5.27 -1.67 -41.00
CA TRP A 360 -6.20 -0.66 -41.48
C TRP A 360 -5.82 -0.18 -42.88
N SER A 361 -6.80 0.34 -43.63
CA SER A 361 -6.55 1.02 -44.91
C SER A 361 -6.75 2.52 -44.74
N CYS A 362 -5.65 3.26 -44.69
CA CYS A 362 -5.68 4.70 -44.50
C CYS A 362 -6.40 5.42 -45.66
N LYS A 363 -7.17 6.48 -45.36
CA LYS A 363 -7.91 7.32 -46.33
C LYS A 363 -8.99 6.60 -47.14
N VAL A 364 -9.33 5.35 -46.81
CA VAL A 364 -10.46 4.65 -47.42
C VAL A 364 -11.68 4.80 -46.51
N LYS A 365 -12.67 5.58 -46.94
CA LYS A 365 -13.87 5.88 -46.15
C LYS A 365 -14.54 4.59 -45.67
N GLY A 366 -14.72 4.47 -44.35
CA GLY A 366 -15.36 3.31 -43.74
C GLY A 366 -14.49 2.07 -43.56
N LYS A 367 -13.17 2.11 -43.83
CA LYS A 367 -12.24 0.99 -43.59
C LYS A 367 -11.46 1.08 -42.29
N ASP A 368 -11.42 2.25 -41.66
CA ASP A 368 -10.80 2.47 -40.36
C ASP A 368 -11.58 3.49 -39.52
N ASN A 369 -11.43 3.39 -38.21
CA ASN A 369 -11.96 4.38 -37.27
C ASN A 369 -11.20 4.30 -35.94
N PHE A 370 -11.56 5.16 -35.00
CA PHE A 370 -10.94 5.21 -33.68
C PHE A 370 -11.84 4.60 -32.62
N VAL A 371 -11.25 3.83 -31.73
CA VAL A 371 -11.91 3.25 -30.56
C VAL A 371 -11.38 3.91 -29.30
N LYS A 372 -12.29 4.33 -28.43
CA LYS A 372 -11.98 4.94 -27.14
C LYS A 372 -11.61 3.85 -26.13
N PHE A 373 -10.46 4.00 -25.49
CA PHE A 373 -10.02 3.25 -24.33
C PHE A 373 -9.93 4.21 -23.14
N GLY A 374 -10.58 3.88 -22.02
CA GLY A 374 -10.71 4.77 -20.87
C GLY A 374 -9.75 4.45 -19.73
N ASN A 375 -9.44 5.48 -18.93
CA ASN A 375 -8.63 5.39 -17.71
C ASN A 375 -7.27 4.70 -17.94
N LEU A 376 -6.53 5.12 -18.96
CA LEU A 376 -5.22 4.56 -19.27
C LEU A 376 -4.09 5.44 -18.76
N LYS A 377 -3.00 4.83 -18.31
CA LYS A 377 -1.69 5.45 -18.36
C LYS A 377 -1.34 5.57 -19.84
N LEU A 378 -1.36 6.79 -20.36
CA LEU A 378 -1.12 7.07 -21.78
C LEU A 378 0.25 6.52 -22.22
N PRO A 379 0.44 6.08 -23.46
CA PRO A 379 1.68 5.46 -23.93
C PRO A 379 2.91 6.39 -23.82
N ASP A 380 4.11 5.81 -23.93
CA ASP A 380 5.37 6.55 -24.06
C ASP A 380 5.26 7.68 -25.10
N THR A 381 5.73 8.88 -24.75
CA THR A 381 5.51 10.08 -25.55
C THR A 381 6.68 10.48 -26.46
N THR A 382 7.70 9.63 -26.59
CA THR A 382 8.89 9.89 -27.42
C THR A 382 8.52 10.30 -28.86
N TYR A 383 7.53 9.64 -29.45
CA TYR A 383 7.05 9.91 -30.81
C TYR A 383 5.65 10.53 -30.81
N THR A 384 5.55 11.73 -30.22
CA THR A 384 4.29 12.49 -30.14
C THR A 384 4.36 13.88 -30.76
N TRP A 385 3.22 14.32 -31.28
CA TRP A 385 2.99 15.70 -31.68
C TRP A 385 1.87 16.30 -30.82
N VAL A 386 2.06 17.53 -30.36
CA VAL A 386 1.13 18.23 -29.46
C VAL A 386 0.72 19.56 -30.06
N ASN A 387 -0.57 19.91 -29.94
CA ASN A 387 -1.09 21.24 -30.22
C ASN A 387 -2.21 21.59 -29.24
N THR A 388 -2.01 22.64 -28.45
CA THR A 388 -2.92 23.03 -27.37
C THR A 388 -4.18 23.77 -27.82
N ASN A 389 -4.23 24.25 -29.06
CA ASN A 389 -5.30 25.10 -29.56
C ASN A 389 -6.34 24.35 -30.39
N MET A 390 -6.21 23.02 -30.49
CA MET A 390 -7.13 22.17 -31.24
C MET A 390 -8.19 21.56 -30.33
N THR A 391 -9.38 21.35 -30.88
CA THR A 391 -10.44 20.54 -30.26
C THR A 391 -10.19 19.05 -30.47
N LEU A 392 -10.89 18.20 -29.70
CA LEU A 392 -10.81 16.74 -29.85
C LEU A 392 -11.27 16.27 -31.24
N ASP A 393 -12.28 16.90 -31.82
CA ASP A 393 -12.79 16.55 -33.16
C ASP A 393 -11.82 16.97 -34.27
N GLU A 394 -11.20 18.14 -34.16
CA GLU A 394 -10.11 18.55 -35.05
C GLU A 394 -8.91 17.61 -34.93
N CYS A 395 -8.61 17.15 -33.70
CA CYS A 395 -7.55 16.19 -33.44
C CYS A 395 -7.84 14.85 -34.14
N LYS A 396 -9.08 14.36 -34.04
CA LYS A 396 -9.56 13.16 -34.74
C LYS A 396 -9.41 13.31 -36.25
N ALA A 397 -9.88 14.42 -36.82
CA ALA A 397 -9.81 14.67 -38.26
C ALA A 397 -8.35 14.70 -38.75
N LYS A 398 -7.46 15.37 -38.01
CA LYS A 398 -6.03 15.45 -38.33
C LYS A 398 -5.32 14.11 -38.22
N CYS A 399 -5.62 13.33 -37.18
CA CYS A 399 -5.08 11.98 -37.03
C CYS A 399 -5.62 11.04 -38.12
N TRP A 400 -6.89 11.17 -38.50
CA TRP A 400 -7.48 10.38 -39.59
C TRP A 400 -6.80 10.65 -40.94
N ASP A 401 -6.52 11.92 -41.26
CA ASP A 401 -5.83 12.30 -42.50
C ASP A 401 -4.33 11.90 -42.53
N ASN A 402 -3.71 11.75 -41.36
CA ASN A 402 -2.32 11.29 -41.25
C ASN A 402 -2.23 9.76 -41.12
N CYS A 403 -1.75 9.08 -42.15
CA CYS A 403 -1.66 7.61 -42.17
C CYS A 403 -0.71 6.98 -41.16
N SER A 404 0.24 7.75 -40.62
CA SER A 404 1.16 7.28 -39.58
C SER A 404 0.60 7.46 -38.17
N CYS A 405 -0.52 8.19 -38.01
CA CYS A 405 -1.13 8.41 -36.71
C CYS A 405 -1.80 7.13 -36.21
N THR A 406 -1.38 6.65 -35.04
CA THR A 406 -1.84 5.38 -34.46
C THR A 406 -2.84 5.58 -33.33
N ALA A 407 -2.74 6.70 -32.60
CA ALA A 407 -3.69 7.10 -31.57
C ALA A 407 -3.68 8.61 -31.32
N TYR A 408 -4.75 9.13 -30.71
CA TYR A 408 -4.82 10.52 -30.27
C TYR A 408 -5.58 10.69 -28.94
N THR A 409 -5.36 11.84 -28.27
CA THR A 409 -6.11 12.28 -27.08
C THR A 409 -6.03 13.80 -26.92
N ILE A 410 -6.70 14.34 -25.90
CA ILE A 410 -6.55 15.73 -25.47
C ILE A 410 -5.25 15.94 -24.68
N SER A 411 -4.63 17.12 -24.75
CA SER A 411 -3.39 17.40 -24.01
C SER A 411 -3.64 17.87 -22.58
N ASP A 412 -4.75 18.59 -22.34
CA ASP A 412 -5.11 19.18 -21.06
C ASP A 412 -6.56 18.80 -20.72
N ILE A 413 -6.79 18.28 -19.50
CA ILE A 413 -8.13 17.85 -19.06
C ILE A 413 -8.92 18.95 -18.37
N ARG A 414 -8.31 20.10 -18.07
CA ARG A 414 -8.97 21.22 -17.35
C ARG A 414 -9.99 21.91 -18.25
N ASN A 415 -10.94 22.62 -17.63
CA ASN A 415 -11.94 23.47 -18.31
C ASN A 415 -12.73 22.76 -19.43
N GLY A 416 -13.09 21.49 -19.24
CA GLY A 416 -13.83 20.71 -20.24
C GLY A 416 -12.97 19.96 -21.25
N GLY A 417 -11.63 20.03 -21.12
CA GLY A 417 -10.67 19.31 -21.95
C GLY A 417 -10.34 20.03 -23.25
N GLY A 418 -9.06 20.09 -23.60
CA GLY A 418 -8.59 20.81 -24.77
C GLY A 418 -7.21 20.39 -25.26
N GLY A 419 -6.91 20.82 -26.48
CA GLY A 419 -5.69 20.46 -27.20
C GLY A 419 -5.73 19.05 -27.80
N CYS A 420 -4.65 18.70 -28.46
CA CYS A 420 -4.49 17.51 -29.27
C CYS A 420 -3.10 16.93 -29.07
N VAL A 421 -3.04 15.63 -28.81
CA VAL A 421 -1.81 14.83 -28.83
C VAL A 421 -2.02 13.66 -29.78
N MET A 422 -1.07 13.45 -30.68
CA MET A 422 -1.05 12.32 -31.61
C MET A 422 0.20 11.47 -31.41
N TRP A 423 0.05 10.15 -31.44
CA TRP A 423 1.15 9.17 -31.41
C TRP A 423 1.44 8.63 -32.81
N PHE A 424 2.72 8.38 -33.06
CA PHE A 424 3.22 7.76 -34.28
C PHE A 424 4.01 6.51 -33.96
N GLY A 425 3.68 5.39 -34.61
CA GLY A 425 4.28 4.09 -34.34
C GLY A 425 3.61 3.33 -33.20
N ASP A 426 4.37 2.41 -32.61
CA ASP A 426 3.87 1.47 -31.60
C ASP A 426 3.58 2.13 -30.26
N LEU A 427 2.47 1.72 -29.64
CA LEU A 427 2.06 2.22 -28.34
C LEU A 427 2.70 1.36 -27.24
N LEU A 428 3.60 1.96 -26.46
CA LEU A 428 4.39 1.28 -25.42
C LEU A 428 3.97 1.72 -24.02
N ASP A 429 4.23 0.87 -23.03
CA ASP A 429 4.05 1.19 -21.60
C ASP A 429 2.63 1.63 -21.21
N LEU A 430 1.63 0.90 -21.72
CA LEU A 430 0.22 1.08 -21.38
C LEU A 430 -0.14 0.37 -20.07
N ASN A 431 -0.87 1.06 -19.20
CA ASN A 431 -1.39 0.50 -17.95
C ASN A 431 -2.87 0.87 -17.77
N GLN A 432 -3.67 -0.08 -17.30
CA GLN A 432 -5.05 0.13 -16.89
C GLN A 432 -5.06 0.80 -15.51
N MET A 433 -5.60 2.00 -15.44
CA MET A 433 -5.66 2.78 -14.21
C MET A 433 -7.01 2.63 -13.52
N SER A 434 -7.01 2.88 -12.21
CA SER A 434 -8.23 3.10 -11.43
C SER A 434 -8.99 4.33 -11.94
N SER A 435 -10.28 4.43 -11.62
CA SER A 435 -11.14 5.53 -12.09
C SER A 435 -10.74 6.92 -11.59
N ASP A 436 -9.89 7.02 -10.57
CA ASP A 436 -9.34 8.27 -10.03
C ASP A 436 -8.00 8.67 -10.68
N ALA A 437 -7.48 7.87 -11.61
CA ALA A 437 -6.26 8.11 -12.37
C ALA A 437 -6.46 7.80 -13.86
N GLY A 438 -5.42 7.99 -14.68
CA GLY A 438 -5.49 7.71 -16.11
C GLY A 438 -6.19 8.78 -16.95
N GLN A 439 -6.22 8.55 -18.25
CA GLN A 439 -6.85 9.40 -19.25
C GLN A 439 -7.36 8.55 -20.42
N ASP A 440 -8.36 9.06 -21.14
CA ASP A 440 -8.88 8.43 -22.35
C ASP A 440 -7.86 8.48 -23.50
N LEU A 441 -7.79 7.42 -24.30
CA LEU A 441 -6.99 7.36 -25.52
C LEU A 441 -7.83 6.78 -26.67
N TYR A 442 -7.75 7.40 -27.84
CA TYR A 442 -8.45 6.97 -29.04
C TYR A 442 -7.48 6.28 -29.98
N ILE A 443 -7.58 4.97 -30.11
CA ILE A 443 -6.66 4.14 -30.89
C ILE A 443 -7.29 3.80 -32.24
N ARG A 444 -6.53 3.98 -33.32
CA ARG A 444 -6.96 3.68 -34.69
C ARG A 444 -7.02 2.16 -34.91
N LEU A 445 -8.13 1.66 -35.45
CA LEU A 445 -8.39 0.25 -35.74
C LEU A 445 -9.11 0.08 -37.09
N ALA A 446 -9.03 -1.13 -37.67
CA ALA A 446 -9.79 -1.48 -38.86
C ALA A 446 -11.30 -1.57 -38.56
N SER A 447 -12.16 -1.13 -39.48
CA SER A 447 -13.61 -1.14 -39.30
C SER A 447 -14.20 -2.54 -39.09
N THR A 448 -13.57 -3.57 -39.64
CA THR A 448 -13.93 -4.99 -39.45
C THR A 448 -13.79 -5.43 -37.99
N ASP A 449 -12.73 -5.02 -37.30
CA ASP A 449 -12.54 -5.29 -35.88
C ASP A 449 -13.53 -4.51 -34.99
N ILE A 450 -13.99 -3.36 -35.46
CA ILE A 450 -15.06 -2.58 -34.82
C ILE A 450 -16.40 -3.30 -35.01
N ALA A 451 -16.73 -3.68 -36.25
CA ALA A 451 -17.97 -4.32 -36.63
C ALA A 451 -18.14 -5.72 -36.05
N LYS A 452 -17.07 -6.54 -35.92
CA LYS A 452 -17.14 -7.85 -35.25
C LYS A 452 -17.67 -7.73 -33.83
N HIS A 453 -17.34 -6.65 -33.12
CA HIS A 453 -17.80 -6.43 -31.76
C HIS A 453 -19.20 -5.83 -31.69
N GLU A 454 -19.54 -4.88 -32.58
CA GLU A 454 -20.93 -4.39 -32.70
C GLU A 454 -21.87 -5.52 -33.15
N GLY A 455 -21.38 -6.45 -33.97
CA GLY A 455 -22.03 -7.70 -34.35
C GLY A 455 -22.28 -8.63 -33.16
N ILE A 456 -21.29 -8.80 -32.26
CA ILE A 456 -21.46 -9.57 -31.02
C ILE A 456 -22.47 -8.90 -30.08
N ASN A 457 -22.48 -7.57 -29.97
CA ASN A 457 -23.47 -6.84 -29.16
C ASN A 457 -24.87 -6.87 -29.79
N SER A 458 -25.00 -6.72 -31.10
CA SER A 458 -26.30 -6.82 -31.80
C SER A 458 -26.85 -8.24 -31.82
N TYR A 459 -25.99 -9.26 -31.90
CA TYR A 459 -26.36 -10.66 -31.72
C TYR A 459 -26.84 -10.93 -30.29
N LYS A 460 -26.13 -10.43 -29.28
CA LYS A 460 -26.57 -10.53 -27.87
C LYS A 460 -27.92 -9.84 -27.66
N ILE A 461 -28.12 -8.64 -28.22
CA ILE A 461 -29.39 -7.89 -28.13
C ILE A 461 -30.53 -8.63 -28.85
N LYS A 462 -30.30 -9.17 -30.05
CA LYS A 462 -31.30 -9.95 -30.80
C LYS A 462 -31.63 -11.27 -30.11
N VAL A 463 -30.64 -11.98 -29.58
CA VAL A 463 -30.85 -13.20 -28.79
C VAL A 463 -31.63 -12.87 -27.53
N THR A 464 -31.29 -11.80 -26.80
CA THR A 464 -32.07 -11.37 -25.62
C THR A 464 -33.50 -10.98 -25.97
N ALA A 465 -33.73 -10.33 -27.11
CA ALA A 465 -35.08 -9.97 -27.57
C ALA A 465 -35.90 -11.19 -27.97
N ILE A 466 -35.30 -12.15 -28.70
CA ILE A 466 -35.97 -13.40 -29.09
C ILE A 466 -36.23 -14.26 -27.86
N THR A 467 -35.26 -14.40 -26.94
CA THR A 467 -35.49 -15.10 -25.66
C THR A 467 -36.53 -14.38 -24.82
N ALA A 468 -36.55 -13.05 -24.77
CA ALA A 468 -37.59 -12.29 -24.05
C ALA A 468 -38.96 -12.45 -24.70
N SER A 469 -39.04 -12.56 -26.04
CA SER A 469 -40.29 -12.79 -26.77
C SER A 469 -40.82 -14.20 -26.55
N VAL A 470 -39.93 -15.21 -26.60
CA VAL A 470 -40.26 -16.61 -26.30
C VAL A 470 -40.59 -16.80 -24.82
N LEU A 471 -39.88 -16.11 -23.92
CA LEU A 471 -40.19 -16.07 -22.49
C LEU A 471 -41.47 -15.30 -22.22
N ALA A 472 -41.82 -14.26 -22.99
CA ALA A 472 -43.08 -13.52 -22.84
C ALA A 472 -44.27 -14.33 -23.37
N LEU A 473 -44.12 -15.01 -24.51
CA LEU A 473 -45.13 -15.92 -25.05
C LEU A 473 -45.28 -17.15 -24.15
N GLY A 474 -44.15 -17.68 -23.66
CA GLY A 474 -44.09 -18.71 -22.64
C GLY A 474 -44.76 -18.26 -21.34
N MET A 475 -44.47 -17.04 -20.88
CA MET A 475 -45.08 -16.42 -19.69
C MET A 475 -46.57 -16.18 -19.87
N LEU A 476 -47.03 -15.80 -21.07
CA LEU A 476 -48.45 -15.60 -21.40
C LEU A 476 -49.20 -16.93 -21.45
N LEU A 477 -48.61 -17.96 -22.07
CA LEU A 477 -49.18 -19.31 -22.09
C LEU A 477 -49.15 -19.95 -20.71
N THR A 478 -48.08 -19.76 -19.93
CA THR A 478 -48.05 -20.16 -18.52
C THR A 478 -48.99 -19.30 -17.68
N PHE A 479 -49.22 -18.02 -17.97
CA PHE A 479 -50.17 -17.18 -17.24
C PHE A 479 -51.61 -17.60 -17.53
N LEU A 480 -51.94 -17.99 -18.77
CA LEU A 480 -53.25 -18.54 -19.14
C LEU A 480 -53.45 -19.96 -18.57
N TYR A 481 -52.38 -20.77 -18.54
CA TYR A 481 -52.37 -22.07 -17.88
C TYR A 481 -52.47 -21.94 -16.36
N ILE A 482 -51.74 -21.00 -15.75
CA ILE A 482 -51.76 -20.63 -14.32
C ILE A 482 -53.09 -19.95 -13.97
N TYR A 483 -53.75 -19.21 -14.86
CA TYR A 483 -55.07 -18.63 -14.60
C TYR A 483 -56.16 -19.72 -14.59
N LYS A 484 -56.05 -20.72 -15.48
CA LYS A 484 -56.87 -21.95 -15.43
C LYS A 484 -56.50 -22.86 -14.25
N SER A 485 -55.23 -22.94 -13.88
CA SER A 485 -54.70 -23.77 -12.80
C SER A 485 -54.86 -23.14 -11.41
N ARG A 486 -54.88 -21.82 -11.28
CA ARG A 486 -55.08 -21.07 -10.01
C ARG A 486 -56.53 -21.00 -9.58
N ARG A 487 -57.47 -21.42 -10.43
CA ARG A 487 -58.82 -21.78 -9.99
C ARG A 487 -58.88 -23.19 -9.37
N LYS A 488 -57.79 -23.96 -9.44
CA LYS A 488 -57.70 -25.36 -8.96
C LYS A 488 -56.48 -25.69 -8.10
N SER A 489 -55.58 -24.74 -7.84
CA SER A 489 -54.33 -24.96 -7.09
C SER A 489 -53.91 -23.65 -6.42
N LYS A 490 -54.37 -23.46 -5.19
CA LYS A 490 -53.93 -22.43 -4.25
C LYS A 490 -53.10 -23.07 -3.13
N GLU A 491 -52.25 -24.06 -3.47
CA GLU A 491 -51.50 -24.86 -2.48
C GLU A 491 -50.00 -25.07 -2.77
N ASN A 492 -49.47 -24.92 -3.99
CA ASN A 492 -48.09 -25.43 -4.27
C ASN A 492 -46.99 -24.36 -4.39
N THR A 493 -46.81 -23.46 -3.42
CA THR A 493 -45.56 -22.65 -3.33
C THR A 493 -44.79 -22.84 -2.01
N ASP A 494 -45.18 -23.81 -1.19
CA ASP A 494 -44.47 -24.18 0.04
C ASP A 494 -43.55 -25.42 -0.11
N GLU A 495 -43.60 -26.13 -1.24
CA GLU A 495 -43.04 -27.49 -1.37
C GLU A 495 -41.55 -27.62 -1.76
N VAL A 496 -40.77 -26.55 -1.99
CA VAL A 496 -39.35 -26.70 -2.43
C VAL A 496 -38.34 -26.76 -1.25
N LEU A 497 -38.80 -26.54 0.00
CA LEU A 497 -37.97 -26.66 1.20
C LEU A 497 -38.36 -27.85 2.12
N GLU A 498 -39.45 -28.56 1.85
CA GLU A 498 -39.94 -29.65 2.74
C GLU A 498 -39.29 -31.02 2.51
N GLY A 499 -38.34 -31.14 1.58
CA GLY A 499 -37.85 -32.46 1.14
C GLY A 499 -36.72 -33.13 1.93
N ASP A 500 -35.91 -32.41 2.73
CA ASP A 500 -34.71 -33.02 3.33
C ASP A 500 -34.09 -32.25 4.53
N MET A 501 -34.87 -31.43 5.26
CA MET A 501 -34.34 -30.59 6.36
C MET A 501 -34.88 -31.04 7.72
N GLU A 502 -33.99 -31.55 8.59
CA GLU A 502 -34.30 -31.95 9.98
C GLU A 502 -34.46 -30.75 10.96
N LEU A 503 -34.53 -29.51 10.47
CA LEU A 503 -34.63 -28.30 11.31
C LEU A 503 -36.08 -27.77 11.41
N PRO A 504 -36.56 -27.39 12.62
CA PRO A 504 -37.87 -26.77 12.81
C PRO A 504 -38.07 -25.46 12.03
N LEU A 505 -39.22 -25.34 11.37
CA LEU A 505 -39.72 -24.08 10.80
C LEU A 505 -40.54 -23.33 11.85
N TYR A 506 -40.16 -22.08 12.14
CA TYR A 506 -40.88 -21.20 13.06
C TYR A 506 -41.74 -20.19 12.29
N ASP A 507 -42.96 -19.97 12.77
CA ASP A 507 -43.85 -18.91 12.27
C ASP A 507 -43.27 -17.53 12.62
N PHE A 508 -43.37 -16.56 11.69
CA PHE A 508 -42.90 -15.20 11.91
C PHE A 508 -43.52 -14.56 13.15
N THR A 509 -44.80 -14.80 13.41
CA THR A 509 -45.51 -14.22 14.56
C THR A 509 -44.93 -14.69 15.89
N ILE A 510 -44.48 -15.95 15.96
CA ILE A 510 -43.79 -16.51 17.13
C ILE A 510 -42.45 -15.81 17.34
N ILE A 511 -41.67 -15.64 16.27
CA ILE A 511 -40.35 -14.99 16.33
C ILE A 511 -40.46 -13.49 16.62
N ALA A 512 -41.42 -12.81 16.00
CA ALA A 512 -41.73 -11.41 16.26
C ALA A 512 -42.16 -11.22 17.71
N SER A 513 -43.04 -12.07 18.25
CA SER A 513 -43.41 -12.02 19.66
C SER A 513 -42.22 -12.27 20.59
N ALA A 514 -41.43 -13.31 20.31
CA ALA A 514 -40.25 -13.69 21.10
C ALA A 514 -39.19 -12.58 21.18
N THR A 515 -39.07 -11.75 20.14
CA THR A 515 -38.09 -10.65 20.03
C THR A 515 -38.68 -9.27 20.38
N GLN A 516 -39.93 -9.20 20.86
CA GLN A 516 -40.68 -7.96 21.07
C GLN A 516 -40.71 -7.08 19.82
N ASN A 517 -41.15 -7.69 18.71
CA ASN A 517 -41.22 -7.13 17.38
C ASN A 517 -39.88 -6.56 16.90
N PHE A 518 -38.79 -7.30 17.13
CA PHE A 518 -37.43 -6.90 16.79
C PHE A 518 -37.02 -5.55 17.40
N SER A 519 -37.40 -5.32 18.66
CA SER A 519 -37.02 -4.11 19.41
C SER A 519 -35.50 -3.91 19.40
N ASP A 520 -35.07 -2.65 19.26
CA ASP A 520 -33.66 -2.29 19.34
C ASP A 520 -33.05 -2.62 20.71
N ASP A 521 -33.86 -2.67 21.78
CA ASP A 521 -33.41 -3.10 23.12
C ASP A 521 -32.97 -4.57 23.15
N ASN A 522 -33.51 -5.39 22.25
CA ASN A 522 -33.14 -6.80 22.10
C ASN A 522 -32.02 -7.00 21.08
N LYS A 523 -31.49 -5.95 20.47
CA LYS A 523 -30.44 -6.07 19.44
C LYS A 523 -29.10 -6.46 20.07
N LEU A 524 -28.59 -7.62 19.67
CA LEU A 524 -27.30 -8.15 20.14
C LEU A 524 -26.12 -7.60 19.34
N GLY A 525 -26.35 -7.28 18.06
CA GLY A 525 -25.34 -6.75 17.15
C GLY A 525 -25.83 -6.69 15.70
N GLN A 526 -25.01 -6.14 14.81
CA GLN A 526 -25.30 -6.09 13.37
C GLN A 526 -24.02 -6.30 12.57
N GLY A 527 -24.01 -7.35 11.75
CA GLY A 527 -22.93 -7.66 10.82
C GLY A 527 -23.31 -7.38 9.37
N GLY A 528 -22.46 -7.79 8.41
CA GLY A 528 -22.71 -7.64 6.97
C GLY A 528 -23.96 -8.36 6.44
N PHE A 529 -24.50 -9.30 7.22
CA PHE A 529 -25.63 -10.15 6.84
C PHE A 529 -26.96 -9.78 7.51
N GLY A 530 -26.96 -8.72 8.32
CA GLY A 530 -28.16 -8.20 8.99
C GLY A 530 -28.05 -8.15 10.52
N PRO A 531 -29.08 -7.59 11.19
CA PRO A 531 -29.16 -7.50 12.64
C PRO A 531 -29.45 -8.85 13.31
N VAL A 532 -28.90 -9.04 14.50
CA VAL A 532 -29.16 -10.19 15.38
C VAL A 532 -29.88 -9.72 16.63
N TYR A 533 -30.97 -10.38 17.00
CA TYR A 533 -31.81 -10.05 18.15
C TYR A 533 -31.83 -11.18 19.17
N LYS A 534 -31.89 -10.84 20.45
CA LYS A 534 -32.24 -11.76 21.53
C LYS A 534 -33.75 -11.97 21.51
N GLY A 535 -34.18 -13.20 21.73
CA GLY A 535 -35.58 -13.50 21.98
C GLY A 535 -35.76 -14.63 22.97
N THR A 536 -37.00 -14.80 23.43
CA THR A 536 -37.38 -15.89 24.33
C THR A 536 -38.60 -16.61 23.76
N LEU A 537 -38.44 -17.88 23.41
CA LEU A 537 -39.53 -18.71 22.90
C LEU A 537 -40.48 -19.14 24.04
N GLY A 538 -41.67 -19.61 23.68
CA GLY A 538 -42.61 -20.24 24.63
C GLY A 538 -41.92 -21.39 25.37
N GLY A 539 -41.98 -21.39 26.70
CA GLY A 539 -41.26 -22.32 27.56
C GLY A 539 -39.94 -21.79 28.14
N GLY A 540 -39.57 -20.53 27.85
CA GLY A 540 -38.43 -19.85 28.49
C GLY A 540 -37.07 -20.07 27.84
N GLN A 541 -37.04 -20.73 26.67
CA GLN A 541 -35.79 -20.95 25.92
C GLN A 541 -35.31 -19.64 25.29
N GLU A 542 -34.11 -19.18 25.67
CA GLU A 542 -33.47 -18.02 25.07
C GLU A 542 -32.87 -18.38 23.69
N ILE A 543 -33.08 -17.50 22.72
CA ILE A 543 -32.64 -17.66 21.34
C ILE A 543 -31.96 -16.40 20.80
N ALA A 544 -31.13 -16.59 19.77
CA ALA A 544 -30.59 -15.51 18.95
C ALA A 544 -31.16 -15.59 17.53
N VAL A 545 -31.79 -14.52 17.07
CA VAL A 545 -32.47 -14.44 15.77
C VAL A 545 -31.68 -13.55 14.83
N LYS A 546 -31.02 -14.15 13.82
CA LYS A 546 -30.31 -13.45 12.75
C LYS A 546 -31.30 -13.16 11.62
N ARG A 547 -31.70 -11.90 11.46
CA ARG A 547 -32.65 -11.47 10.42
C ARG A 547 -31.88 -10.95 9.22
N LEU A 548 -32.17 -11.48 8.03
CA LEU A 548 -31.45 -11.08 6.83
C LEU A 548 -31.84 -9.69 6.31
N SER A 549 -30.85 -8.96 5.81
CA SER A 549 -31.06 -7.66 5.17
C SER A 549 -31.68 -7.82 3.76
N GLN A 550 -32.72 -7.05 3.47
CA GLN A 550 -33.50 -7.10 2.22
C GLN A 550 -32.72 -6.64 0.96
N ASN A 551 -31.57 -5.96 1.13
CA ASN A 551 -30.89 -5.25 0.03
C ASN A 551 -29.75 -6.01 -0.66
N SER A 552 -29.60 -7.33 -0.46
CA SER A 552 -28.53 -8.10 -1.12
C SER A 552 -29.00 -9.43 -1.74
N HIS A 553 -28.78 -9.59 -3.04
CA HIS A 553 -28.93 -10.88 -3.74
C HIS A 553 -27.98 -11.97 -3.20
N GLN A 554 -26.94 -11.56 -2.47
CA GLN A 554 -25.97 -12.43 -1.84
C GLN A 554 -26.49 -13.08 -0.55
N GLY A 555 -27.23 -12.32 0.27
CA GLY A 555 -27.74 -12.80 1.57
C GLY A 555 -28.66 -14.02 1.44
N VAL A 556 -29.48 -14.11 0.38
CA VAL A 556 -30.37 -15.28 0.18
C VAL A 556 -29.58 -16.58 -0.05
N LYS A 557 -28.47 -16.54 -0.79
CA LYS A 557 -27.62 -17.72 -1.04
C LYS A 557 -26.85 -18.15 0.20
N GLU A 558 -26.37 -17.19 0.98
CA GLU A 558 -25.66 -17.44 2.24
C GLU A 558 -26.60 -18.00 3.31
N PHE A 559 -27.83 -17.49 3.39
CA PHE A 559 -28.89 -18.08 4.22
C PHE A 559 -29.17 -19.52 3.84
N GLN A 560 -29.37 -19.82 2.54
CA GLN A 560 -29.58 -21.19 2.09
C GLN A 560 -28.40 -22.11 2.43
N ASN A 561 -27.16 -21.65 2.21
CA ASN A 561 -25.97 -22.40 2.61
C ASN A 561 -25.94 -22.67 4.11
N GLU A 562 -26.21 -21.65 4.93
CA GLU A 562 -26.15 -21.74 6.37
C GLU A 562 -27.25 -22.66 6.94
N VAL A 563 -28.48 -22.59 6.41
CA VAL A 563 -29.56 -23.54 6.76
C VAL A 563 -29.16 -24.98 6.39
N MET A 564 -28.68 -25.20 5.15
CA MET A 564 -28.32 -26.54 4.67
C MET A 564 -27.14 -27.17 5.42
N LEU A 565 -26.14 -26.36 5.79
CA LEU A 565 -24.94 -26.83 6.49
C LEU A 565 -25.21 -27.04 7.98
N CYS A 566 -25.82 -26.08 8.65
CA CYS A 566 -26.07 -26.16 10.09
C CYS A 566 -27.05 -27.27 10.46
N ALA A 567 -27.97 -27.64 9.55
CA ALA A 567 -28.81 -28.83 9.73
C ALA A 567 -27.99 -30.13 9.85
N LYS A 568 -26.83 -30.19 9.21
CA LYS A 568 -25.99 -31.40 9.08
C LYS A 568 -24.81 -31.43 10.04
N LEU A 569 -24.59 -30.35 10.80
CA LEU A 569 -23.42 -30.19 11.66
C LEU A 569 -23.83 -30.18 13.13
N GLN A 570 -23.31 -31.16 13.87
CA GLN A 570 -23.54 -31.25 15.31
C GLN A 570 -22.21 -31.54 16.01
N HIS A 571 -21.68 -30.55 16.70
CA HIS A 571 -20.47 -30.69 17.49
C HIS A 571 -20.46 -29.66 18.62
N ARG A 572 -19.88 -30.03 19.78
CA ARG A 572 -19.88 -29.19 20.99
C ARG A 572 -19.23 -27.80 20.79
N ASN A 573 -18.32 -27.68 19.81
CA ASN A 573 -17.62 -26.45 19.47
C ASN A 573 -18.15 -25.76 18.19
N LEU A 574 -19.36 -26.08 17.73
CA LEU A 574 -20.06 -25.35 16.67
C LEU A 574 -21.38 -24.78 17.24
N ALA A 575 -21.79 -23.60 16.75
CA ALA A 575 -23.04 -22.99 17.16
C ALA A 575 -24.24 -23.76 16.56
N LYS A 576 -25.18 -24.17 17.41
CA LYS A 576 -26.35 -24.94 16.97
C LYS A 576 -27.43 -24.02 16.41
N VAL A 577 -27.88 -24.33 15.19
CA VAL A 577 -29.12 -23.76 14.65
C VAL A 577 -30.29 -24.55 15.22
N LEU A 578 -31.24 -23.84 15.82
CA LEU A 578 -32.46 -24.40 16.40
C LEU A 578 -33.60 -24.46 15.38
N GLY A 579 -33.56 -23.61 14.36
CA GLY A 579 -34.55 -23.59 13.28
C GLY A 579 -34.40 -22.37 12.39
N TYR A 580 -35.38 -22.19 11.52
CA TYR A 580 -35.42 -21.06 10.58
C TYR A 580 -36.85 -20.54 10.42
N CYS A 581 -37.00 -19.32 9.90
CA CYS A 581 -38.29 -18.72 9.56
C CYS A 581 -38.21 -18.13 8.16
N ILE A 582 -39.19 -18.45 7.31
CA ILE A 582 -39.33 -17.92 5.96
C ILE A 582 -40.79 -17.51 5.78
N GLN A 583 -41.06 -16.22 5.62
CA GLN A 583 -42.40 -15.71 5.33
C GLN A 583 -42.31 -14.50 4.38
N GLY A 584 -42.71 -14.70 3.13
CA GLY A 584 -42.56 -13.68 2.09
C GLY A 584 -41.09 -13.26 1.90
N GLU A 585 -40.78 -12.00 2.16
CA GLU A 585 -39.41 -11.47 2.08
C GLU A 585 -38.59 -11.71 3.35
N GLU A 586 -39.24 -12.02 4.48
CA GLU A 586 -38.60 -12.24 5.77
C GLU A 586 -37.91 -13.59 5.83
N LYS A 587 -36.60 -13.59 6.07
CA LYS A 587 -35.77 -14.80 6.22
C LYS A 587 -34.94 -14.66 7.49
N MET A 588 -35.04 -15.64 8.39
CA MET A 588 -34.38 -15.59 9.68
C MET A 588 -33.82 -16.95 10.08
N LEU A 589 -32.65 -16.92 10.71
CA LEU A 589 -32.01 -18.08 11.34
C LEU A 589 -32.10 -17.95 12.85
N ILE A 590 -32.50 -19.04 13.52
CA ILE A 590 -32.65 -19.10 14.96
C ILE A 590 -31.52 -19.97 15.53
N TYR A 591 -30.68 -19.39 16.37
CA TYR A 591 -29.58 -20.07 17.08
C TYR A 591 -29.88 -20.17 18.57
N GLU A 592 -29.18 -21.10 19.23
CA GLU A 592 -29.01 -21.03 20.68
C GLU A 592 -28.38 -19.68 21.08
N TYR A 593 -28.89 -19.08 22.16
CA TYR A 593 -28.37 -17.81 22.66
C TYR A 593 -27.00 -18.01 23.34
N MET A 594 -26.03 -17.17 22.96
CA MET A 594 -24.68 -17.16 23.51
C MET A 594 -24.53 -16.00 24.49
N SER A 595 -24.62 -16.29 25.79
CA SER A 595 -24.65 -15.28 26.85
C SER A 595 -23.35 -14.47 26.95
N ASN A 596 -22.20 -15.06 26.57
CA ASN A 596 -20.89 -14.42 26.59
C ASN A 596 -20.46 -13.90 25.21
N LYS A 597 -21.39 -13.57 24.30
CA LYS A 597 -21.10 -12.89 23.01
C LYS A 597 -19.97 -13.59 22.23
N SER A 598 -19.15 -12.82 21.49
CA SER A 598 -18.04 -13.28 20.67
C SER A 598 -16.67 -13.08 21.35
N LEU A 599 -15.70 -13.91 20.98
CA LEU A 599 -14.34 -13.91 21.54
C LEU A 599 -13.63 -12.55 21.40
N ASP A 600 -13.84 -11.86 20.28
CA ASP A 600 -13.26 -10.54 20.01
C ASP A 600 -13.62 -9.50 21.08
N SER A 601 -14.83 -9.58 21.66
CA SER A 601 -15.30 -8.72 22.75
C SER A 601 -14.49 -8.90 24.02
N PHE A 602 -13.84 -10.06 24.20
CA PHE A 602 -13.00 -10.34 25.36
C PHE A 602 -11.53 -10.06 25.08
N ILE A 603 -10.99 -10.46 23.92
CA ILE A 603 -9.56 -10.30 23.64
C ILE A 603 -9.19 -8.89 23.15
N PHE A 604 -10.14 -8.15 22.57
CA PHE A 604 -9.95 -6.76 22.10
C PHE A 604 -10.82 -5.73 22.85
N GLY A 605 -11.65 -6.18 23.80
CA GLY A 605 -12.51 -5.30 24.60
C GLY A 605 -11.78 -4.46 25.64
N SER A 606 -12.54 -3.91 26.58
CA SER A 606 -12.00 -3.10 27.68
C SER A 606 -11.05 -3.93 28.58
N PRO A 607 -10.14 -3.31 29.34
CA PRO A 607 -9.27 -4.03 30.28
C PRO A 607 -10.04 -4.95 31.25
N THR A 608 -11.24 -4.54 31.67
CA THR A 608 -12.15 -5.35 32.49
C THR A 608 -12.63 -6.60 31.73
N GLN A 609 -12.95 -6.50 30.44
CA GLN A 609 -13.33 -7.66 29.64
C GLN A 609 -12.14 -8.59 29.36
N LYS A 610 -10.96 -8.02 29.09
CA LYS A 610 -9.71 -8.77 28.85
C LYS A 610 -9.28 -9.60 30.06
N SER A 611 -9.46 -9.06 31.26
CA SER A 611 -9.11 -9.74 32.52
C SER A 611 -10.03 -10.91 32.88
N LEU A 612 -11.21 -11.03 32.26
CA LEU A 612 -12.11 -12.18 32.47
C LEU A 612 -11.60 -13.48 31.84
N LEU A 613 -10.72 -13.37 30.82
CA LEU A 613 -10.07 -14.49 30.13
C LEU A 613 -8.60 -14.63 30.56
N CYS A 614 -8.38 -15.28 31.71
CA CYS A 614 -7.06 -15.77 32.09
C CYS A 614 -6.52 -16.79 31.08
N TRP A 615 -5.22 -17.07 31.13
CA TRP A 615 -4.53 -17.94 30.18
C TRP A 615 -5.20 -19.31 30.04
N PHE A 616 -5.54 -19.96 31.16
CA PHE A 616 -6.23 -21.26 31.17
C PHE A 616 -7.51 -21.26 30.31
N LYS A 617 -8.32 -20.19 30.40
CA LYS A 617 -9.55 -20.06 29.59
C LYS A 617 -9.20 -19.83 28.11
N ARG A 618 -8.22 -18.99 27.81
CA ARG A 618 -7.74 -18.76 26.42
C ARG A 618 -7.24 -20.05 25.79
N PHE A 619 -6.45 -20.84 26.51
CA PHE A 619 -5.93 -22.13 26.05
C PHE A 619 -7.05 -23.15 25.79
N ARG A 620 -8.05 -23.22 26.70
CA ARG A 620 -9.25 -24.04 26.47
C ARG A 620 -10.04 -23.60 25.24
N ILE A 621 -10.16 -22.30 25.01
CA ILE A 621 -10.81 -21.74 23.83
C ILE A 621 -10.03 -22.14 22.56
N ILE A 622 -8.72 -21.99 22.54
CA ILE A 622 -7.85 -22.42 21.42
C ILE A 622 -8.07 -23.90 21.10
N CYS A 623 -8.04 -24.77 22.12
CA CYS A 623 -8.26 -26.20 21.96
C CYS A 623 -9.66 -26.52 21.42
N GLY A 624 -10.70 -25.81 21.91
CA GLY A 624 -12.07 -26.00 21.45
C GLY A 624 -12.27 -25.58 19.99
N ILE A 625 -11.69 -24.46 19.58
CA ILE A 625 -11.71 -24.01 18.17
C ILE A 625 -11.01 -25.04 17.29
N ALA A 626 -9.83 -25.52 17.71
CA ALA A 626 -9.07 -26.51 16.93
C ALA A 626 -9.87 -27.80 16.72
N ARG A 627 -10.55 -28.30 17.76
CA ARG A 627 -11.43 -29.48 17.66
C ARG A 627 -12.65 -29.22 16.76
N GLY A 628 -13.27 -28.04 16.88
CA GLY A 628 -14.38 -27.66 16.01
C GLY A 628 -13.99 -27.63 14.53
N LEU A 629 -12.81 -27.09 14.22
CA LEU A 629 -12.31 -27.00 12.84
C LEU A 629 -11.83 -28.37 12.32
N MET A 630 -11.20 -29.19 13.17
CA MET A 630 -10.87 -30.58 12.85
C MET A 630 -12.12 -31.38 12.46
N TYR A 631 -13.20 -31.22 13.23
CA TYR A 631 -14.48 -31.85 12.91
C TYR A 631 -14.98 -31.45 11.51
N LEU A 632 -14.96 -30.15 11.17
CA LEU A 632 -15.38 -29.66 9.84
C LEU A 632 -14.52 -30.22 8.70
N HIS A 633 -13.22 -30.40 8.93
CA HIS A 633 -12.28 -30.82 7.90
C HIS A 633 -12.26 -32.34 7.67
N GLN A 634 -12.48 -33.14 8.72
CA GLN A 634 -12.24 -34.58 8.69
C GLN A 634 -13.38 -35.45 9.25
N ASP A 635 -13.99 -35.08 10.38
CA ASP A 635 -14.92 -35.97 11.08
C ASP A 635 -16.40 -35.77 10.69
N SER A 636 -16.73 -34.67 10.03
CA SER A 636 -18.07 -34.45 9.47
C SER A 636 -18.29 -35.31 8.23
N ARG A 637 -19.57 -35.67 7.99
CA ARG A 637 -19.97 -36.51 6.83
C ARG A 637 -19.48 -35.95 5.48
N LEU A 638 -19.48 -34.63 5.36
CA LEU A 638 -18.91 -33.89 4.24
C LEU A 638 -17.72 -33.09 4.75
N ARG A 639 -16.67 -32.93 3.94
CA ARG A 639 -15.57 -32.02 4.24
C ARG A 639 -16.06 -30.59 4.02
N ILE A 640 -15.90 -29.73 5.02
CA ILE A 640 -16.39 -28.35 5.00
C ILE A 640 -15.24 -27.38 5.22
N ILE A 641 -15.13 -26.39 4.34
CA ILE A 641 -14.20 -25.27 4.49
C ILE A 641 -15.01 -24.04 4.89
N HIS A 642 -14.66 -23.43 6.02
CA HIS A 642 -15.37 -22.32 6.64
C HIS A 642 -15.20 -21.01 5.86
N ARG A 643 -13.97 -20.69 5.42
CA ARG A 643 -13.58 -19.50 4.61
C ARG A 643 -13.71 -18.13 5.29
N ASP A 644 -14.41 -18.02 6.42
CA ASP A 644 -14.49 -16.78 7.22
C ASP A 644 -14.23 -16.99 8.73
N LEU A 645 -13.21 -17.78 9.07
CA LEU A 645 -12.84 -18.02 10.46
C LEU A 645 -12.09 -16.81 11.05
N LYS A 646 -12.63 -16.21 12.12
CA LYS A 646 -12.09 -15.02 12.80
C LYS A 646 -12.64 -14.91 14.22
N ALA A 647 -12.05 -14.03 15.04
CA ALA A 647 -12.43 -13.88 16.46
C ALA A 647 -13.92 -13.49 16.67
N SER A 648 -14.50 -12.66 15.79
CA SER A 648 -15.92 -12.27 15.89
C SER A 648 -16.89 -13.41 15.57
N ASN A 649 -16.42 -14.46 14.91
CA ASN A 649 -17.22 -15.64 14.53
C ASN A 649 -17.04 -16.81 15.51
N ILE A 650 -16.28 -16.61 16.59
CA ILE A 650 -16.20 -17.54 17.72
C ILE A 650 -17.09 -17.01 18.84
N LEU A 651 -18.23 -17.66 19.06
CA LEU A 651 -19.14 -17.33 20.14
C LEU A 651 -18.77 -18.09 21.42
N LEU A 652 -19.13 -17.55 22.58
CA LEU A 652 -18.85 -18.13 23.88
C LEU A 652 -20.16 -18.42 24.61
N ASP A 653 -20.31 -19.67 25.06
CA ASP A 653 -21.42 -20.07 25.93
C ASP A 653 -21.24 -19.55 27.37
N ASN A 654 -22.20 -19.85 28.24
CA ASN A 654 -22.21 -19.51 29.67
C ASN A 654 -20.96 -19.99 30.42
N GLU A 655 -20.36 -21.11 30.02
CA GLU A 655 -19.13 -21.66 30.60
C GLU A 655 -17.85 -21.20 29.87
N LEU A 656 -17.97 -20.25 28.92
CA LEU A 656 -16.88 -19.74 28.07
C LEU A 656 -16.26 -20.81 27.14
N ASN A 657 -17.02 -21.85 26.77
CA ASN A 657 -16.58 -22.76 25.71
C ASN A 657 -16.82 -22.11 24.34
N PRO A 658 -15.89 -22.31 23.39
CA PRO A 658 -16.00 -21.71 22.06
C PRO A 658 -16.93 -22.49 21.15
N LYS A 659 -17.71 -21.75 20.36
CA LYS A 659 -18.57 -22.25 19.29
C LYS A 659 -18.31 -21.48 17.99
N ILE A 660 -17.84 -22.17 16.97
CA ILE A 660 -17.66 -21.61 15.62
C ILE A 660 -19.04 -21.35 15.01
N SER A 661 -19.22 -20.17 14.43
CA SER A 661 -20.48 -19.69 13.86
C SER A 661 -20.26 -19.01 12.50
N ASP A 662 -21.35 -18.66 11.81
CA ASP A 662 -21.38 -17.94 10.53
C ASP A 662 -20.88 -18.76 9.33
N PHE A 663 -21.67 -19.77 8.96
CA PHE A 663 -21.36 -20.70 7.85
C PHE A 663 -21.84 -20.19 6.48
N GLY A 664 -22.27 -18.94 6.36
CA GLY A 664 -22.84 -18.41 5.11
C GLY A 664 -21.90 -18.52 3.91
N LEU A 665 -20.58 -18.42 4.14
CA LEU A 665 -19.54 -18.52 3.10
C LEU A 665 -18.96 -19.94 2.95
N ALA A 666 -19.36 -20.88 3.79
CA ALA A 666 -18.77 -22.21 3.85
C ALA A 666 -19.06 -23.05 2.58
N LYS A 667 -18.18 -24.00 2.29
CA LYS A 667 -18.26 -24.87 1.10
C LYS A 667 -18.03 -26.33 1.44
N THR A 668 -18.81 -27.21 0.83
CA THR A 668 -18.67 -28.68 0.94
C THR A 668 -17.83 -29.24 -0.19
N PHE A 669 -16.96 -30.20 0.12
CA PHE A 669 -16.15 -30.95 -0.84
C PHE A 669 -16.58 -32.42 -0.86
N GLY A 670 -16.40 -33.07 -2.02
CA GLY A 670 -16.35 -34.53 -2.11
C GLY A 670 -15.15 -35.08 -1.34
N LYS A 671 -15.20 -36.34 -0.89
CA LYS A 671 -14.11 -36.95 -0.10
C LYS A 671 -12.75 -36.96 -0.84
N ASP A 672 -12.77 -36.92 -2.17
CA ASP A 672 -11.58 -36.99 -3.05
C ASP A 672 -11.08 -35.62 -3.54
N GLU A 673 -11.78 -34.52 -3.21
CA GLU A 673 -11.42 -33.17 -3.64
C GLU A 673 -10.67 -32.43 -2.53
N ASN A 674 -9.44 -31.98 -2.82
CA ASN A 674 -8.56 -31.38 -1.82
C ASN A 674 -8.43 -29.85 -1.95
N GLN A 675 -8.86 -29.26 -3.07
CA GLN A 675 -8.71 -27.83 -3.38
C GLN A 675 -9.67 -27.40 -4.49
N GLU A 676 -10.26 -26.21 -4.37
CA GLU A 676 -11.10 -25.59 -5.41
C GLU A 676 -10.62 -24.17 -5.74
N ASN A 677 -11.01 -23.67 -6.92
CA ASN A 677 -10.80 -22.29 -7.35
C ASN A 677 -12.14 -21.56 -7.45
N THR A 678 -12.21 -20.35 -6.90
CA THR A 678 -13.34 -19.44 -7.08
C THR A 678 -12.89 -18.14 -7.77
N ARG A 679 -13.66 -17.70 -8.78
CA ARG A 679 -13.53 -16.36 -9.37
C ARG A 679 -13.99 -15.24 -8.43
N ARG A 680 -14.68 -15.61 -7.34
CA ARG A 680 -15.21 -14.70 -6.34
C ARG A 680 -14.54 -14.95 -5.00
N VAL A 681 -13.54 -14.14 -4.68
CA VAL A 681 -12.85 -14.13 -3.38
C VAL A 681 -13.70 -13.37 -2.37
N ILE A 682 -14.08 -14.06 -1.29
CA ILE A 682 -14.97 -13.57 -0.22
C ILE A 682 -14.48 -14.05 1.14
N GLY A 683 -14.43 -13.18 2.13
CA GLY A 683 -13.90 -13.50 3.46
C GLY A 683 -13.28 -12.26 4.09
N THR A 684 -12.84 -12.39 5.34
CA THR A 684 -12.32 -11.25 6.09
C THR A 684 -10.84 -11.01 5.83
N TYR A 685 -10.52 -9.82 5.31
CA TYR A 685 -9.14 -9.37 5.12
C TYR A 685 -8.32 -9.46 6.41
N GLY A 686 -7.09 -9.97 6.31
CA GLY A 686 -6.21 -10.27 7.45
C GLY A 686 -6.31 -11.70 7.98
N TYR A 687 -7.39 -12.44 7.68
CA TYR A 687 -7.51 -13.87 8.02
C TYR A 687 -7.41 -14.78 6.79
N MET A 688 -7.53 -14.21 5.58
CA MET A 688 -7.42 -14.96 4.33
C MET A 688 -5.98 -15.39 4.06
N ALA A 689 -5.79 -16.67 3.74
CA ALA A 689 -4.53 -17.21 3.27
C ALA A 689 -4.08 -16.55 1.95
N PRO A 690 -2.77 -16.40 1.69
CA PRO A 690 -2.26 -15.76 0.48
C PRO A 690 -2.78 -16.39 -0.81
N GLU A 691 -2.77 -17.71 -0.90
CA GLU A 691 -3.23 -18.42 -2.10
C GLU A 691 -4.71 -18.21 -2.37
N TYR A 692 -5.50 -18.02 -1.31
CA TYR A 692 -6.92 -17.72 -1.42
C TYR A 692 -7.17 -16.26 -1.79
N ALA A 693 -6.46 -15.32 -1.14
CA ALA A 693 -6.60 -13.90 -1.40
C ALA A 693 -6.11 -13.49 -2.79
N ILE A 694 -5.02 -14.12 -3.28
CA ILE A 694 -4.35 -13.77 -4.53
C ILE A 694 -4.93 -14.55 -5.71
N TYR A 695 -5.14 -15.86 -5.56
CA TYR A 695 -5.49 -16.75 -6.67
C TYR A 695 -6.91 -17.31 -6.59
N GLY A 696 -7.66 -17.01 -5.52
CA GLY A 696 -8.99 -17.60 -5.29
C GLY A 696 -8.96 -19.09 -4.97
N LEU A 697 -7.79 -19.63 -4.61
CA LEU A 697 -7.60 -21.04 -4.27
C LEU A 697 -7.88 -21.26 -2.79
N PHE A 698 -8.92 -22.03 -2.46
CA PHE A 698 -9.23 -22.37 -1.07
C PHE A 698 -9.18 -23.88 -0.83
N SER A 699 -8.67 -24.24 0.33
CA SER A 699 -8.56 -25.62 0.83
C SER A 699 -8.66 -25.63 2.36
N MET A 700 -8.62 -26.82 2.97
CA MET A 700 -8.50 -26.96 4.42
C MET A 700 -7.30 -26.15 4.96
N LYS A 701 -6.21 -26.04 4.18
CA LYS A 701 -5.01 -25.27 4.55
C LYS A 701 -5.27 -23.76 4.60
N SER A 702 -6.29 -23.27 3.91
CA SER A 702 -6.69 -21.87 3.98
C SER A 702 -7.40 -21.56 5.31
N ASP A 703 -8.24 -22.47 5.80
CA ASP A 703 -8.83 -22.37 7.15
C ASP A 703 -7.77 -22.54 8.26
N VAL A 704 -6.79 -23.43 8.05
CA VAL A 704 -5.64 -23.58 8.98
C VAL A 704 -4.88 -22.26 9.12
N PHE A 705 -4.68 -21.54 8.02
CA PHE A 705 -4.07 -20.21 8.05
C PHE A 705 -4.90 -19.23 8.91
N SER A 706 -6.21 -19.15 8.68
CA SER A 706 -7.11 -18.30 9.47
C SER A 706 -7.08 -18.68 10.97
N PHE A 707 -7.01 -19.97 11.28
CA PHE A 707 -6.82 -20.47 12.65
C PHE A 707 -5.50 -20.01 13.26
N GLY A 708 -4.39 -20.06 12.50
CA GLY A 708 -3.09 -19.57 12.95
C GLY A 708 -3.10 -18.08 13.31
N VAL A 709 -3.78 -17.26 12.51
CA VAL A 709 -3.98 -15.83 12.83
C VAL A 709 -4.79 -15.68 14.12
N LEU A 710 -5.93 -16.36 14.22
CA LEU A 710 -6.79 -16.33 15.40
C LEU A 710 -6.07 -16.80 16.69
N LEU A 711 -5.19 -17.77 16.56
CA LEU A 711 -4.36 -18.27 17.65
C LEU A 711 -3.39 -17.19 18.15
N LEU A 712 -2.66 -16.52 17.24
CA LEU A 712 -1.76 -15.42 17.59
C LEU A 712 -2.51 -14.22 18.19
N GLU A 713 -3.70 -13.91 17.69
CA GLU A 713 -4.56 -12.87 18.26
C GLU A 713 -5.02 -13.21 19.69
N THR A 714 -5.36 -14.47 19.94
CA THR A 714 -5.81 -14.93 21.26
C THR A 714 -4.66 -14.87 22.29
N VAL A 715 -3.43 -15.22 21.89
CA VAL A 715 -2.25 -15.13 22.75
C VAL A 715 -1.87 -13.67 23.04
N SER A 716 -1.87 -12.82 22.01
CA SER A 716 -1.37 -11.44 22.12
C SER A 716 -2.40 -10.44 22.62
N GLY A 717 -3.70 -10.71 22.45
CA GLY A 717 -4.75 -9.71 22.66
C GLY A 717 -4.66 -8.52 21.70
N ILE A 718 -3.92 -8.67 20.58
CA ILE A 718 -3.73 -7.66 19.54
C ILE A 718 -4.49 -8.10 18.30
N LYS A 719 -5.30 -7.20 17.72
CA LYS A 719 -6.05 -7.48 16.49
C LYS A 719 -5.12 -7.38 15.28
N ASN A 720 -5.14 -8.37 14.38
CA ASN A 720 -4.26 -8.42 13.22
C ASN A 720 -4.42 -7.18 12.31
N GLY A 721 -5.66 -6.68 12.16
CA GLY A 721 -5.94 -5.44 11.43
C GLY A 721 -5.50 -4.13 12.13
N ALA A 722 -5.19 -4.17 13.44
CA ALA A 722 -4.78 -2.99 14.20
C ALA A 722 -3.27 -2.69 14.10
N PHE A 723 -2.45 -3.62 13.57
CA PHE A 723 -1.03 -3.39 13.31
C PHE A 723 -0.77 -2.44 12.14
N SER A 724 -1.78 -2.15 11.30
CA SER A 724 -1.68 -1.11 10.28
C SER A 724 -1.57 0.31 10.85
N LEU A 725 -1.61 0.47 12.18
CA LEU A 725 -1.64 1.77 12.88
C LEU A 725 -0.56 1.91 13.99
N THR A 726 0.34 0.94 14.19
CA THR A 726 1.41 1.05 15.20
C THR A 726 2.81 0.93 14.60
N LYS A 727 3.73 1.72 15.15
CA LYS A 727 5.14 2.09 14.82
C LYS A 727 6.10 1.10 14.11
N GLN A 728 5.72 -0.14 13.81
CA GLN A 728 6.55 -1.12 13.12
C GLN A 728 5.70 -1.79 12.05
N SER A 729 5.96 -1.47 10.79
CA SER A 729 5.16 -1.81 9.60
C SER A 729 5.16 -3.31 9.28
N ILE A 730 4.68 -4.13 10.21
CA ILE A 730 4.57 -5.57 10.10
C ILE A 730 3.23 -5.94 10.74
N ASN A 731 2.37 -6.69 10.06
CA ASN A 731 1.13 -7.22 10.65
C ASN A 731 1.44 -8.14 11.87
N LEU A 732 0.43 -8.55 12.63
CA LEU A 732 0.62 -9.39 13.83
C LEU A 732 1.45 -10.65 13.54
N ILE A 733 1.22 -11.26 12.37
CA ILE A 733 1.93 -12.45 11.90
C ILE A 733 3.43 -12.18 11.81
N GLY A 734 3.84 -11.11 11.12
CA GLY A 734 5.26 -10.83 10.97
C GLY A 734 5.89 -10.25 12.25
N HIS A 735 5.11 -9.59 13.13
CA HIS A 735 5.61 -9.22 14.47
C HIS A 735 5.92 -10.47 15.29
N ALA A 736 5.01 -11.46 15.30
CA ALA A 736 5.23 -12.75 15.94
C ALA A 736 6.44 -13.50 15.33
N TRP A 737 6.59 -13.47 14.00
CA TRP A 737 7.74 -14.06 13.31
C TRP A 737 9.06 -13.41 13.73
N ARG A 738 9.11 -12.08 13.79
CA ARG A 738 10.32 -11.38 14.22
C ARG A 738 10.71 -11.75 15.64
N LEU A 739 9.77 -11.71 16.59
CA LEU A 739 10.03 -12.10 17.98
C LEU A 739 10.50 -13.56 18.09
N TRP A 740 9.96 -14.45 17.25
CA TRP A 740 10.43 -15.83 17.16
C TRP A 740 11.87 -15.93 16.65
N LYS A 741 12.22 -15.16 15.61
CA LYS A 741 13.57 -15.09 15.03
C LYS A 741 14.60 -14.48 15.98
N ASP A 742 14.18 -13.50 16.76
CA ASP A 742 15.01 -12.79 17.75
C ASP A 742 15.18 -13.59 19.06
N GLY A 743 14.52 -14.75 19.18
CA GLY A 743 14.62 -15.63 20.36
C GLY A 743 13.83 -15.13 21.58
N VAL A 744 12.89 -14.20 21.37
CA VAL A 744 12.05 -13.58 22.42
C VAL A 744 10.53 -13.73 22.16
N PRO A 745 10.02 -14.92 21.81
CA PRO A 745 8.61 -15.11 21.46
C PRO A 745 7.62 -14.79 22.59
N LEU A 746 8.04 -14.87 23.85
CA LEU A 746 7.19 -14.54 25.02
C LEU A 746 6.83 -13.04 25.10
N GLU A 747 7.55 -12.16 24.40
CA GLU A 747 7.17 -10.74 24.32
C GLU A 747 5.84 -10.50 23.59
N LEU A 748 5.33 -11.49 22.86
CA LEU A 748 4.06 -11.42 22.15
C LEU A 748 2.84 -11.43 23.09
N ILE A 749 3.02 -11.88 24.34
CA ILE A 749 1.92 -12.18 25.28
C ILE A 749 1.14 -10.91 25.67
N ASP A 750 -0.19 -11.06 25.77
CA ASP A 750 -1.05 -10.00 26.28
C ASP A 750 -0.63 -9.56 27.69
N LYS A 751 -0.21 -8.30 27.84
CA LYS A 751 0.24 -7.70 29.09
C LYS A 751 -0.83 -7.77 30.20
N HIS A 752 -2.11 -7.92 29.85
CA HIS A 752 -3.21 -8.03 30.81
C HIS A 752 -3.36 -9.42 31.45
N LEU A 753 -2.57 -10.42 31.02
CA LEU A 753 -2.58 -11.76 31.64
C LEU A 753 -1.85 -11.82 33.00
N GLY A 754 -1.18 -10.73 33.41
CA GLY A 754 -0.70 -10.52 34.77
C GLY A 754 0.33 -11.54 35.29
N GLY A 755 1.01 -12.28 34.40
CA GLY A 755 2.07 -13.25 34.76
C GLY A 755 1.59 -14.63 35.21
N SER A 756 0.28 -14.92 35.17
CA SER A 756 -0.31 -16.20 35.59
C SER A 756 -0.55 -17.16 34.42
N TYR A 757 0.51 -17.50 33.67
CA TYR A 757 0.43 -18.38 32.50
C TYR A 757 1.55 -19.42 32.49
N ASN A 758 1.29 -20.58 31.89
CA ASN A 758 2.28 -21.61 31.69
C ASN A 758 3.11 -21.26 30.45
N GLU A 759 4.37 -20.85 30.63
CA GLU A 759 5.25 -20.43 29.53
C GLU A 759 5.40 -21.50 28.45
N SER A 760 5.45 -22.79 28.82
CA SER A 760 5.56 -23.89 27.86
C SER A 760 4.33 -23.97 26.95
N GLU A 761 3.12 -23.85 27.51
CA GLU A 761 1.88 -23.83 26.74
C GLU A 761 1.80 -22.60 25.83
N VAL A 762 2.25 -21.44 26.29
CA VAL A 762 2.22 -20.21 25.52
C VAL A 762 3.20 -20.28 24.35
N LEU A 763 4.45 -20.66 24.61
CA LEU A 763 5.47 -20.87 23.58
C LEU A 763 4.99 -21.85 22.53
N ARG A 764 4.38 -22.95 22.97
CA ARG A 764 3.81 -23.96 22.08
C ARG A 764 2.68 -23.41 21.23
N CYS A 765 1.78 -22.60 21.79
CA CYS A 765 0.73 -21.92 21.03
C CYS A 765 1.31 -20.96 19.98
N ILE A 766 2.34 -20.18 20.31
CA ILE A 766 2.99 -19.27 19.35
C ILE A 766 3.65 -20.07 18.22
N HIS A 767 4.36 -21.14 18.56
CA HIS A 767 5.00 -22.03 17.61
C HIS A 767 3.98 -22.64 16.64
N ILE A 768 2.89 -23.21 17.16
CA ILE A 768 1.80 -23.77 16.35
C ILE A 768 1.14 -22.68 15.49
N GLY A 769 0.94 -21.48 16.05
CA GLY A 769 0.43 -20.33 15.30
C GLY A 769 1.29 -20.02 14.08
N LEU A 770 2.62 -19.98 14.25
CA LEU A 770 3.58 -19.77 13.16
C LEU A 770 3.59 -20.93 12.14
N LEU A 771 3.46 -22.18 12.58
CA LEU A 771 3.33 -23.33 11.68
C LEU A 771 2.07 -23.25 10.80
N CYS A 772 0.97 -22.75 11.36
CA CYS A 772 -0.30 -22.60 10.65
C CYS A 772 -0.31 -21.46 9.62
N VAL A 773 0.51 -20.42 9.80
CA VAL A 773 0.54 -19.23 8.93
C VAL A 773 1.67 -19.25 7.89
N GLN A 774 2.30 -20.39 7.63
CA GLN A 774 3.40 -20.53 6.66
C GLN A 774 3.01 -20.14 5.22
N HIS A 775 3.99 -19.66 4.43
CA HIS A 775 3.78 -19.17 3.07
C HIS A 775 3.19 -20.23 2.14
N HIS A 776 3.87 -21.36 1.98
CA HIS A 776 3.35 -22.47 1.19
C HIS A 776 2.29 -23.24 1.98
N HIS A 777 1.12 -23.47 1.37
CA HIS A 777 0.01 -24.17 2.02
C HIS A 777 0.34 -25.61 2.40
N ASP A 778 1.29 -26.26 1.71
CA ASP A 778 1.71 -27.63 1.99
C ASP A 778 2.53 -27.74 3.28
N ASP A 779 3.24 -26.68 3.65
CA ASP A 779 4.04 -26.62 4.87
C ASP A 779 3.18 -26.45 6.13
N ARG A 780 1.92 -26.03 5.98
CA ARG A 780 0.99 -25.86 7.09
C ARG A 780 0.50 -27.23 7.59
N PRO A 781 0.38 -27.47 8.91
CA PRO A 781 -0.20 -28.71 9.43
C PRO A 781 -1.68 -28.85 9.02
N ASN A 782 -2.24 -30.06 9.14
CA ASN A 782 -3.69 -30.23 9.13
C ASN A 782 -4.24 -30.03 10.56
N MET A 783 -5.55 -29.83 10.71
CA MET A 783 -6.12 -29.54 12.03
C MET A 783 -6.02 -30.71 13.03
N THR A 784 -5.96 -31.94 12.55
CA THR A 784 -5.73 -33.12 13.41
C THR A 784 -4.34 -33.10 14.01
N SER A 785 -3.32 -32.79 13.20
CA SER A 785 -1.97 -32.54 13.67
C SER A 785 -1.94 -31.38 14.66
N VAL A 786 -2.63 -30.27 14.38
CA VAL A 786 -2.71 -29.13 15.31
C VAL A 786 -3.32 -29.52 16.67
N VAL A 787 -4.40 -30.31 16.70
CA VAL A 787 -5.03 -30.78 17.94
C VAL A 787 -4.07 -31.69 18.73
N VAL A 788 -3.34 -32.57 18.06
CA VAL A 788 -2.30 -33.42 18.68
C VAL A 788 -1.15 -32.56 19.19
N MET A 789 -0.67 -31.59 18.41
CA MET A 789 0.38 -30.66 18.82
C MET A 789 -0.04 -29.91 20.08
N LEU A 790 -1.25 -29.35 20.14
CA LEU A 790 -1.76 -28.64 21.33
C LEU A 790 -1.87 -29.52 22.58
N SER A 791 -2.01 -30.84 22.43
CA SER A 791 -2.26 -31.77 23.54
C SER A 791 -1.05 -32.63 23.94
N SER A 792 0.10 -32.47 23.26
CA SER A 792 1.31 -33.27 23.48
C SER A 792 2.48 -32.41 23.96
N GLU A 793 3.48 -33.05 24.57
CA GLU A 793 4.74 -32.40 25.00
C GLU A 793 5.91 -32.65 24.02
N GLY A 794 5.67 -33.37 22.92
CA GLY A 794 6.71 -33.71 21.94
C GLY A 794 7.21 -32.50 21.13
N ASP A 795 8.42 -32.65 20.57
CA ASP A 795 9.07 -31.64 19.74
C ASP A 795 8.23 -31.29 18.51
N LEU A 796 8.23 -30.00 18.16
CA LEU A 796 7.52 -29.46 17.01
C LEU A 796 8.51 -29.11 15.88
N PRO A 797 8.11 -29.27 14.61
CA PRO A 797 8.94 -28.87 13.47
C PRO A 797 9.22 -27.37 13.50
N GLN A 798 10.38 -26.95 13.03
CA GLN A 798 10.71 -25.52 12.96
C GLN A 798 9.82 -24.79 11.93
N PRO A 799 9.18 -23.67 12.29
CA PRO A 799 8.33 -22.94 11.36
C PRO A 799 9.18 -22.26 10.27
N LYS A 800 8.71 -22.32 9.03
CA LYS A 800 9.26 -21.53 7.92
C LYS A 800 8.60 -20.16 7.86
N GLU A 801 9.04 -19.33 6.91
CA GLU A 801 8.55 -17.98 6.74
C GLU A 801 7.01 -17.91 6.53
N PRO A 802 6.30 -17.06 7.29
CA PRO A 802 4.87 -16.88 7.13
C PRO A 802 4.40 -16.30 5.80
N GLY A 803 3.24 -16.76 5.35
CA GLY A 803 2.51 -16.26 4.20
C GLY A 803 1.79 -14.96 4.50
N PHE A 804 2.53 -13.90 4.74
CA PHE A 804 2.07 -12.50 4.63
C PHE A 804 3.21 -11.50 4.88
N LEU A 805 4.45 -11.97 5.01
CA LEU A 805 5.60 -11.10 4.83
C LEU A 805 5.63 -10.69 3.36
N LEU A 806 5.17 -9.47 3.08
CA LEU A 806 5.70 -8.69 1.98
C LEU A 806 7.18 -8.43 2.28
N GLU A 807 8.02 -9.47 2.28
CA GLU A 807 9.45 -9.31 2.48
C GLU A 807 10.08 -8.86 1.17
N LYS A 808 10.51 -7.59 1.19
CA LYS A 808 11.83 -7.21 0.68
C LYS A 808 12.85 -8.23 1.23
N THR A 809 13.10 -9.32 0.52
CA THR A 809 14.15 -10.26 0.92
C THR A 809 15.50 -9.57 0.74
N SER A 810 16.12 -9.28 1.88
CA SER A 810 17.53 -8.98 2.00
C SER A 810 18.25 -10.33 1.93
N THR A 811 18.99 -10.57 0.86
CA THR A 811 19.84 -11.76 0.74
C THR A 811 20.96 -11.68 1.77
N SER A 812 20.75 -12.32 2.92
CA SER A 812 21.85 -12.69 3.80
C SER A 812 22.56 -13.90 3.19
N SER A 813 23.75 -13.64 2.68
CA SER A 813 24.73 -14.63 2.27
C SER A 813 25.09 -15.51 3.46
N LYS A 814 24.58 -16.75 3.48
CA LYS A 814 25.26 -17.83 4.18
C LYS A 814 26.21 -18.52 3.20
N THR A 815 27.48 -18.29 3.45
CA THR A 815 28.63 -19.04 2.95
C THR A 815 28.45 -20.53 3.25
N GLY A 816 28.51 -21.36 2.21
CA GLY A 816 28.55 -22.81 2.30
C GLY A 816 29.31 -23.35 1.09
N ASN A 817 30.49 -23.88 1.35
CA ASN A 817 31.49 -24.36 0.39
C ASN A 817 31.01 -25.55 -0.47
N ASN A 818 31.61 -25.61 -1.66
CA ASN A 818 32.00 -26.78 -2.45
C ASN A 818 30.96 -27.89 -2.69
N SER A 819 30.41 -27.92 -3.91
CA SER A 819 30.43 -29.16 -4.70
C SER A 819 30.71 -28.84 -6.16
N SER A 820 31.71 -29.55 -6.67
CA SER A 820 32.28 -29.49 -8.00
C SER A 820 31.26 -29.76 -9.10
N ALA A 821 31.11 -28.82 -10.04
CA ALA A 821 30.46 -29.08 -11.31
C ALA A 821 31.35 -30.03 -12.14
N SER A 822 30.82 -31.21 -12.47
CA SER A 822 31.45 -32.12 -13.42
C SER A 822 31.36 -31.52 -14.83
N ILE A 823 32.52 -31.22 -15.40
CA ILE A 823 32.73 -30.94 -16.81
C ILE A 823 32.43 -32.22 -17.59
N ASN A 824 31.49 -32.18 -18.53
CA ASN A 824 31.44 -33.16 -19.62
C ASN A 824 31.58 -32.42 -20.95
N GLU A 825 32.67 -32.75 -21.62
CA GLU A 825 33.08 -32.27 -22.92
C GLU A 825 32.24 -32.91 -24.05
N ILE A 826 31.86 -32.06 -25.01
CA ILE A 826 31.80 -32.27 -26.47
C ILE A 826 31.16 -33.58 -26.99
N SER A 827 30.10 -33.40 -27.79
CA SER A 827 29.91 -34.16 -29.05
C SER A 827 29.14 -33.28 -30.05
N ILE A 828 29.87 -32.74 -31.02
CA ILE A 828 29.35 -32.07 -32.21
C ILE A 828 29.01 -33.15 -33.25
N THR A 829 27.83 -33.10 -33.86
CA THR A 829 27.64 -33.68 -35.20
C THR A 829 26.63 -32.83 -35.98
N GLN A 830 27.13 -32.17 -37.02
CA GLN A 830 26.39 -31.46 -38.06
C GLN A 830 25.65 -32.44 -38.96
N LEU A 831 24.50 -32.02 -39.51
CA LEU A 831 24.02 -32.37 -40.85
C LEU A 831 23.19 -31.20 -41.40
N GLN A 832 23.67 -30.57 -42.49
CA GLN A 832 22.90 -29.67 -43.36
C GLN A 832 22.15 -30.49 -44.45
N PRO A 833 21.60 -29.89 -45.51
CA PRO A 833 20.19 -29.57 -45.72
C PRO A 833 19.51 -30.48 -46.76
N ARG A 834 18.17 -30.53 -46.75
CA ARG A 834 17.34 -30.69 -47.95
C ARG A 834 16.10 -29.84 -47.81
#